data_AF-A0A6G6YHY9-F1
#
_entry.id   AF-A0A6G6YHY9-F1
#
_cell.length_a   1.000
_cell.length_b   1.000
_cell.length_c   1.000
_cell.angle_alpha   90.00
_cell.angle_beta   90.00
_cell.angle_gamma   90.00
#
_symmetry.space_group_name_H-M   'P 1'
#
loop_
_entity.id
_entity.type
_entity.pdbx_description
1 polymer ?
#
loop_
_entity_poly.entity_id
_entity_poly.type
_entity_poly.pdbx_seq_one_letter_code
_entity_poly.pdbx_strand_id
1 'polypeptide(L)'
;MKKIGIGVLLSFALHQQSQACSWYDPDYEYFNIFTQSIIKDKSYLPFLLTYSNRFYEGSTHVHDENIEAWQKFFGNKFNYAETEYLVNKISYAELNQFKKGTGNNPFLSKLGSNFYKQYQEAIDYLLEAKYLEPYMQIKYVESPNSFYYRENDNPVNATNLDYAKTILALTNLYNAAKNPEIKLRYGYQLVRFNHYTQNYQQAIDSFKKYVEPLKLKTAPYFLALDQMAGAQRGLGNGQEANWNFFKVFSFSKSRKESAFVSMKLSDSASFKNIMNRAQSPEEKNMAYFLLAYQEYNNPIPAMEKMYDIDPNSEILKVLAARSINDLERSYLPTYYNTTLEENNTSTENKTDNKETSSTTRETKKTDVSFWDKIVNFFKNLFGGNSDNPTERSSDQSDKSYLNNPNRIPFFSANDNLWSDNDKVLNYIDDLDKFINKTKDKSNDEYWKIASAYLKFLKKDYDESMDILGSIKTNNPEYIQEINKMKALNTIVSQPKIDAAFEDKLMSEYKDFFVKPEKKKDSVDYYDYPTPSTSDFLVDILANRYFLQGEDGKAFLMNNRLSDLQFSPNLELAKKLEAFIKKDNKTAFEKTVIEKNIDIKGSPEAFFNLIYGDQEMRNANFVKAKDYYSKIKNFGGLHAISSFYYDEEEAPKVDPTAYDGFSNISSLVFGHNIWESFSSSESESMKAENYISEFPMIKSNMNKLELATTLVELQKLGSANGQKAANANQLIGNMLYNTSILGYFRQLFVMDSNNAGWSKYDFWKTDTPYKYYYKNYSYTSYIKPENFDLSINYYKKALDQTTDKEQKARILFQMASAEQGKYYQWENKQDSNLKWDDPSYEQKQKTFDSMLNKTKNDKYRTYFAQLKQNYADTQSFKDLQSSCLYFKYYTTK
;
A
#
# COMPACT_ATOMS: atom_id res chain seq x y z
N MET A 1 19.84 46.47 22.02
CA MET A 1 19.42 45.15 22.58
C MET A 1 17.90 44.94 22.62
N LYS A 2 17.10 45.26 21.57
CA LYS A 2 15.65 44.91 21.54
C LYS A 2 15.07 44.62 20.14
N LYS A 3 15.90 44.35 19.12
CA LYS A 3 15.42 44.04 17.75
C LYS A 3 16.00 42.77 17.11
N ILE A 4 16.79 41.97 17.84
CA ILE A 4 17.36 40.71 17.33
C ILE A 4 16.61 39.48 17.88
N GLY A 5 15.78 39.63 18.92
CA GLY A 5 15.09 38.51 19.57
C GLY A 5 13.80 38.03 18.90
N ILE A 6 13.24 38.75 17.92
CA ILE A 6 11.94 38.37 17.29
C ILE A 6 12.15 37.58 15.99
N GLY A 7 13.28 37.79 15.28
CA GLY A 7 13.58 37.06 14.04
C GLY A 7 13.89 35.58 14.27
N VAL A 8 14.61 35.25 15.35
CA VAL A 8 15.05 33.87 15.64
C VAL A 8 13.88 33.00 16.13
N LEU A 9 12.91 33.57 16.85
CA LEU A 9 11.71 32.83 17.31
C LEU A 9 10.75 32.48 16.17
N LEU A 10 10.70 33.29 15.10
CA LEU A 10 9.91 32.99 13.90
C LEU A 10 10.56 31.91 13.01
N SER A 11 11.88 31.78 13.03
CA SER A 11 12.60 30.73 12.27
C SER A 11 12.43 29.32 12.89
N PHE A 12 12.30 29.22 14.21
CA PHE A 12 12.01 27.95 14.90
C PHE A 12 10.53 27.54 14.79
N ALA A 13 9.59 28.48 14.62
CA ALA A 13 8.18 28.17 14.40
C ALA A 13 7.88 27.63 12.98
N LEU A 14 8.78 27.86 12.01
CA LEU A 14 8.69 27.34 10.65
C LEU A 14 9.44 26.00 10.45
N HIS A 15 10.02 25.44 11.53
CA HIS A 15 10.58 24.08 11.56
C HIS A 15 9.64 23.10 12.27
N GLN A 16 8.32 23.30 12.16
CA GLN A 16 7.45 22.14 12.31
C GLN A 16 7.69 21.29 11.07
N GLN A 17 8.16 20.06 11.29
CA GLN A 17 8.16 19.04 10.26
C GLN A 17 6.76 19.02 9.65
N SER A 18 6.61 19.61 8.46
CA SER A 18 5.50 19.25 7.59
C SER A 18 5.82 17.82 7.16
N GLN A 19 5.40 16.86 7.99
CA GLN A 19 5.07 15.54 7.52
C GLN A 19 4.07 15.80 6.41
N ALA A 20 4.51 15.74 5.15
CA ALA A 20 3.60 15.72 4.04
C ALA A 20 2.74 14.49 4.30
N CYS A 21 1.49 14.69 4.70
CA CYS A 21 0.54 13.59 4.84
C CYS A 21 0.25 13.10 3.42
N SER A 22 1.06 12.17 2.91
CA SER A 22 0.54 11.27 1.89
C SER A 22 -0.62 10.52 2.53
N TRP A 23 -1.74 10.43 1.81
CA TRP A 23 -2.83 9.58 2.25
C TRP A 23 -2.28 8.15 2.42
N TYR A 24 -2.35 7.65 3.64
CA TYR A 24 -1.83 6.35 4.03
C TYR A 24 -2.95 5.60 4.74
N ASP A 25 -3.33 4.46 4.19
CA ASP A 25 -4.37 3.62 4.74
C ASP A 25 -3.81 2.24 5.13
N PRO A 26 -3.64 1.98 6.43
CA PRO A 26 -3.02 0.74 6.94
C PRO A 26 -3.80 -0.52 6.58
N ASP A 27 -5.10 -0.41 6.30
CA ASP A 27 -5.93 -1.57 5.99
C ASP A 27 -5.71 -2.08 4.55
N TYR A 28 -4.93 -1.35 3.73
CA TYR A 28 -4.57 -1.69 2.34
C TYR A 28 -3.13 -2.23 2.19
N GLU A 29 -2.36 -2.32 3.27
CA GLU A 29 -0.94 -2.69 3.25
C GLU A 29 -0.65 -4.17 3.52
N TYR A 30 -1.69 -4.99 3.63
CA TYR A 30 -1.55 -6.42 3.88
C TYR A 30 -2.66 -7.23 3.21
N PHE A 31 -2.43 -8.52 3.04
CA PHE A 31 -3.45 -9.44 2.56
C PHE A 31 -4.31 -9.92 3.73
N ASN A 32 -5.57 -9.47 3.76
CA ASN A 32 -6.58 -9.96 4.69
C ASN A 32 -7.12 -11.31 4.16
N ILE A 33 -6.56 -12.40 4.68
CA ILE A 33 -6.84 -13.76 4.20
C ILE A 33 -7.80 -14.48 5.12
N PHE A 34 -7.70 -14.32 6.44
CA PHE A 34 -8.65 -14.87 7.41
C PHE A 34 -9.89 -13.99 7.47
N THR A 35 -11.04 -14.56 7.14
CA THR A 35 -12.28 -13.76 7.12
C THR A 35 -12.74 -13.45 8.55
N GLN A 36 -12.38 -12.27 9.06
CA GLN A 36 -12.77 -11.79 10.40
C GLN A 36 -14.29 -11.86 10.64
N SER A 37 -15.10 -11.67 9.58
CA SER A 37 -16.55 -11.63 9.65
C SER A 37 -17.25 -12.99 9.79
N ILE A 38 -16.52 -14.12 9.83
CA ILE A 38 -17.09 -15.45 10.05
C ILE A 38 -17.72 -15.64 11.45
N ILE A 39 -17.55 -14.66 12.34
CA ILE A 39 -18.26 -14.62 13.63
C ILE A 39 -19.77 -14.76 13.43
N LYS A 40 -20.44 -15.52 14.30
CA LYS A 40 -21.87 -15.87 14.17
C LYS A 40 -22.77 -14.69 14.52
N ASP A 41 -22.47 -13.97 15.59
CA ASP A 41 -23.26 -12.79 15.97
C ASP A 41 -22.80 -11.57 15.18
N LYS A 42 -23.56 -11.25 14.14
CA LYS A 42 -23.25 -10.14 13.24
C LYS A 42 -23.34 -8.77 13.92
N SER A 43 -23.95 -8.67 15.11
CA SER A 43 -23.97 -7.40 15.84
C SER A 43 -22.60 -6.93 16.32
N TYR A 44 -21.59 -7.81 16.33
CA TYR A 44 -20.22 -7.45 16.70
C TYR A 44 -19.31 -7.09 15.53
N LEU A 45 -19.78 -7.17 14.28
CA LEU A 45 -18.96 -6.82 13.11
C LEU A 45 -18.30 -5.43 13.19
N PRO A 46 -18.96 -4.36 13.69
CA PRO A 46 -18.33 -3.04 13.80
C PRO A 46 -17.07 -3.00 14.69
N PHE A 47 -16.89 -4.03 15.53
CA PHE A 47 -15.77 -4.13 16.47
C PHE A 47 -14.66 -5.06 16.00
N LEU A 48 -14.70 -5.55 14.76
CA LEU A 48 -13.56 -6.19 14.11
C LEU A 48 -12.41 -5.20 13.90
N LEU A 49 -11.22 -5.70 13.54
CA LEU A 49 -10.04 -4.86 13.45
C LEU A 49 -10.06 -4.03 12.16
N THR A 50 -9.95 -2.72 12.33
CA THR A 50 -9.67 -1.73 11.30
C THR A 50 -8.79 -0.64 11.92
N TYR A 51 -7.90 -0.06 11.13
CA TYR A 51 -7.15 1.13 11.50
C TYR A 51 -7.52 2.34 10.62
N SER A 52 -8.27 2.15 9.52
CA SER A 52 -8.74 3.24 8.64
C SER A 52 -9.88 4.03 9.26
N ASN A 53 -10.84 3.33 9.88
CA ASN A 53 -12.07 3.89 10.40
C ASN A 53 -12.22 3.61 11.89
N ARG A 54 -13.13 4.35 12.54
CA ARG A 54 -13.43 4.13 13.97
C ARG A 54 -14.05 2.75 14.25
N PHE A 55 -14.87 2.28 13.32
CA PHE A 55 -15.52 0.98 13.37
C PHE A 55 -15.30 0.27 12.04
N TYR A 56 -15.28 -1.06 12.07
CA TYR A 56 -15.13 -1.86 10.88
C TYR A 56 -16.38 -1.77 10.00
N GLU A 57 -16.23 -1.25 8.79
CA GLU A 57 -17.33 -1.08 7.83
C GLU A 57 -17.40 -2.30 6.90
N GLY A 58 -18.24 -3.27 7.28
CA GLY A 58 -18.54 -4.43 6.45
C GLY A 58 -19.80 -4.24 5.59
N SER A 59 -19.92 -4.99 4.50
CA SER A 59 -21.10 -5.00 3.62
C SER A 59 -22.37 -5.62 4.25
N THR A 60 -22.28 -6.14 5.47
CA THR A 60 -23.37 -6.88 6.12
C THR A 60 -24.23 -5.93 6.96
N HIS A 61 -25.47 -5.72 6.54
CA HIS A 61 -26.44 -4.97 7.32
C HIS A 61 -26.87 -5.78 8.57
N VAL A 62 -26.53 -5.27 9.75
CA VAL A 62 -26.99 -5.84 11.02
C VAL A 62 -28.47 -5.50 11.21
N HIS A 63 -29.31 -6.52 11.32
CA HIS A 63 -30.74 -6.32 11.59
C HIS A 63 -30.96 -5.62 12.95
N ASP A 64 -31.80 -4.59 12.94
CA ASP A 64 -32.22 -3.85 14.13
C ASP A 64 -33.27 -4.65 14.91
N GLU A 65 -32.96 -4.96 16.17
CA GLU A 65 -33.84 -5.69 17.07
C GLU A 65 -35.19 -4.97 17.31
N ASN A 66 -35.26 -3.65 17.12
CA ASN A 66 -36.51 -2.91 17.20
C ASN A 66 -37.44 -3.22 16.01
N ILE A 67 -36.86 -3.42 14.82
CA ILE A 67 -37.59 -3.84 13.63
C ILE A 67 -38.02 -5.30 13.77
N GLU A 68 -37.15 -6.18 14.26
CA GLU A 68 -37.49 -7.58 14.57
C GLU A 68 -38.65 -7.66 15.60
N ALA A 69 -38.66 -6.78 16.60
CA ALA A 69 -39.75 -6.70 17.58
C ALA A 69 -41.07 -6.26 16.93
N TRP A 70 -41.04 -5.26 16.04
CA TRP A 70 -42.23 -4.85 15.27
C TRP A 70 -42.74 -5.97 14.36
N GLN A 71 -41.83 -6.70 13.71
CA GLN A 71 -42.19 -7.83 12.84
C GLN A 71 -42.97 -8.89 13.63
N LYS A 72 -42.48 -9.25 14.84
CA LYS A 72 -43.16 -10.16 15.76
C LYS A 72 -44.50 -9.59 16.26
N PHE A 73 -44.54 -8.30 16.61
CA PHE A 73 -45.76 -7.62 17.04
C PHE A 73 -46.87 -7.70 15.98
N PHE A 74 -46.52 -7.57 14.69
CA PHE A 74 -47.44 -7.73 13.57
C PHE A 74 -47.69 -9.19 13.16
N GLY A 75 -47.23 -10.16 13.96
CA GLY A 75 -47.47 -11.59 13.75
C GLY A 75 -46.64 -12.20 12.62
N ASN A 76 -45.46 -11.66 12.33
CA ASN A 76 -44.55 -12.08 11.26
C ASN A 76 -45.19 -12.08 9.86
N LYS A 77 -46.20 -11.23 9.64
CA LYS A 77 -46.88 -11.07 8.35
C LYS A 77 -45.99 -10.44 7.26
N PHE A 78 -44.95 -9.70 7.66
CA PHE A 78 -44.03 -8.98 6.78
C PHE A 78 -42.62 -9.53 6.92
N ASN A 79 -41.82 -9.39 5.87
CA ASN A 79 -40.37 -9.59 6.01
C ASN A 79 -39.70 -8.39 6.70
N TYR A 80 -38.40 -8.49 6.96
CA TYR A 80 -37.64 -7.43 7.66
C TYR A 80 -37.68 -6.10 6.89
N ALA A 81 -37.43 -6.11 5.58
CA ALA A 81 -37.38 -4.90 4.75
C ALA A 81 -38.74 -4.18 4.68
N GLU A 82 -39.83 -4.94 4.60
CA GLU A 82 -41.20 -4.42 4.66
C GLU A 82 -41.53 -3.80 6.03
N THR A 83 -41.09 -4.45 7.10
CA THR A 83 -41.28 -3.94 8.47
C THR A 83 -40.47 -2.67 8.69
N GLU A 84 -39.21 -2.65 8.25
CA GLU A 84 -38.35 -1.47 8.29
C GLU A 84 -38.96 -0.32 7.49
N TYR A 85 -39.52 -0.61 6.31
CA TYR A 85 -40.19 0.41 5.52
C TYR A 85 -41.37 1.03 6.28
N LEU A 86 -42.23 0.22 6.89
CA LEU A 86 -43.38 0.69 7.69
C LEU A 86 -42.95 1.51 8.92
N VAL A 87 -41.85 1.16 9.56
CA VAL A 87 -41.46 1.77 10.84
C VAL A 87 -40.54 2.98 10.64
N ASN A 88 -39.53 2.86 9.76
CA ASN A 88 -38.48 3.86 9.59
C ASN A 88 -38.70 4.76 8.37
N LYS A 89 -39.22 4.23 7.25
CA LYS A 89 -39.20 4.96 5.96
C LYS A 89 -40.53 5.61 5.58
N ILE A 90 -41.66 5.10 6.05
CA ILE A 90 -42.97 5.64 5.70
C ILE A 90 -43.17 7.05 6.26
N SER A 91 -43.78 7.93 5.47
CA SER A 91 -44.03 9.30 5.93
C SER A 91 -45.24 9.39 6.87
N TYR A 92 -45.23 10.41 7.74
CA TYR A 92 -46.40 10.74 8.57
C TYR A 92 -47.67 10.93 7.74
N ALA A 93 -47.57 11.63 6.59
CA ALA A 93 -48.71 11.95 5.74
C ALA A 93 -49.37 10.69 5.17
N GLU A 94 -48.58 9.76 4.64
CA GLU A 94 -49.08 8.49 4.08
C GLU A 94 -49.70 7.61 5.15
N LEU A 95 -49.05 7.49 6.32
CA LEU A 95 -49.58 6.69 7.43
C LEU A 95 -50.89 7.28 7.99
N ASN A 96 -51.03 8.61 8.01
CA ASN A 96 -52.23 9.31 8.48
C ASN A 96 -53.40 9.18 7.48
N GLN A 97 -53.10 9.19 6.17
CA GLN A 97 -54.08 8.87 5.14
C GLN A 97 -54.59 7.42 5.32
N PHE A 98 -53.66 6.47 5.49
CA PHE A 98 -54.02 5.07 5.73
C PHE A 98 -54.93 4.89 6.95
N LYS A 99 -54.63 5.57 8.07
CA LYS A 99 -55.52 5.60 9.25
C LYS A 99 -56.93 6.10 8.94
N LYS A 100 -57.07 7.07 8.03
CA LYS A 100 -58.37 7.61 7.59
C LYS A 100 -59.07 6.73 6.55
N GLY A 101 -58.44 5.63 6.13
CA GLY A 101 -58.93 4.78 5.04
C GLY A 101 -58.79 5.41 3.66
N THR A 102 -57.90 6.40 3.51
CA THR A 102 -57.61 7.10 2.25
C THR A 102 -56.14 6.91 1.85
N GLY A 103 -55.78 7.21 0.60
CA GLY A 103 -54.39 7.14 0.11
C GLY A 103 -54.07 5.93 -0.79
N ASN A 104 -53.02 6.06 -1.60
CA ASN A 104 -52.68 5.13 -2.68
C ASN A 104 -51.27 4.50 -2.52
N ASN A 105 -50.67 4.53 -1.32
CA ASN A 105 -49.34 3.96 -1.11
C ASN A 105 -49.37 2.43 -1.37
N PRO A 106 -48.56 1.91 -2.33
CA PRO A 106 -48.65 0.51 -2.75
C PRO A 106 -48.42 -0.52 -1.64
N PHE A 107 -47.59 -0.20 -0.65
CA PHE A 107 -47.34 -1.08 0.50
C PHE A 107 -48.52 -1.06 1.47
N LEU A 108 -49.02 0.12 1.84
CA LEU A 108 -50.15 0.26 2.77
C LEU A 108 -51.44 -0.38 2.25
N SER A 109 -51.67 -0.32 0.93
CA SER A 109 -52.81 -0.98 0.29
C SER A 109 -52.81 -2.51 0.46
N LYS A 110 -51.64 -3.14 0.63
CA LYS A 110 -51.51 -4.59 0.90
C LYS A 110 -51.94 -4.96 2.32
N LEU A 111 -51.91 -4.02 3.27
CA LEU A 111 -52.25 -4.28 4.67
C LEU A 111 -53.76 -4.55 4.85
N GLY A 112 -54.59 -3.99 3.97
CA GLY A 112 -56.05 -4.10 4.03
C GLY A 112 -56.69 -3.21 5.10
N SER A 113 -57.99 -2.94 4.95
CA SER A 113 -58.74 -1.97 5.78
C SER A 113 -58.92 -2.39 7.24
N ASN A 114 -58.76 -3.68 7.56
CA ASN A 114 -58.84 -4.20 8.94
C ASN A 114 -57.52 -4.10 9.72
N PHE A 115 -56.38 -3.82 9.07
CA PHE A 115 -55.09 -3.79 9.75
C PHE A 115 -55.01 -2.71 10.81
N TYR A 116 -55.49 -1.49 10.54
CA TYR A 116 -55.56 -0.42 11.54
C TYR A 116 -56.45 -0.81 12.72
N LYS A 117 -57.62 -1.43 12.47
CA LYS A 117 -58.50 -1.89 13.55
C LYS A 117 -57.83 -2.95 14.44
N GLN A 118 -57.05 -3.83 13.84
CA GLN A 118 -56.33 -4.89 14.55
C GLN A 118 -55.14 -4.35 15.36
N TYR A 119 -54.40 -3.37 14.82
CA TYR A 119 -53.15 -2.85 15.39
C TYR A 119 -53.23 -1.35 15.70
N GLN A 120 -54.38 -0.88 16.19
CA GLN A 120 -54.67 0.54 16.37
C GLN A 120 -53.60 1.25 17.22
N GLU A 121 -53.29 0.71 18.40
CA GLU A 121 -52.29 1.31 19.32
C GLU A 121 -50.89 1.42 18.68
N ALA A 122 -50.53 0.49 17.79
CA ALA A 122 -49.25 0.51 17.10
C ALA A 122 -49.18 1.58 16.01
N ILE A 123 -50.22 1.69 15.19
CA ILE A 123 -50.29 2.71 14.13
C ILE A 123 -50.37 4.11 14.75
N ASP A 124 -51.14 4.27 15.82
CA ASP A 124 -51.22 5.53 16.55
C ASP A 124 -49.86 5.93 17.16
N TYR A 125 -49.13 4.97 17.72
CA TYR A 125 -47.76 5.22 18.18
C TYR A 125 -46.81 5.59 17.05
N LEU A 126 -46.84 4.89 15.91
CA LEU A 126 -45.98 5.20 14.77
C LEU A 126 -46.26 6.61 14.22
N LEU A 127 -47.52 7.03 14.17
CA LEU A 127 -47.89 8.40 13.80
C LEU A 127 -47.28 9.42 14.75
N GLU A 128 -47.39 9.21 16.07
CA GLU A 128 -46.79 10.10 17.07
C GLU A 128 -45.26 10.13 16.95
N ALA A 129 -44.62 8.97 16.80
CA ALA A 129 -43.18 8.88 16.62
C ALA A 129 -42.70 9.61 15.35
N LYS A 130 -43.44 9.49 14.24
CA LYS A 130 -43.17 10.21 12.98
C LYS A 130 -43.42 11.71 13.08
N TYR A 131 -44.37 12.13 13.90
CA TYR A 131 -44.58 13.56 14.19
C TYR A 131 -43.39 14.16 14.96
N LEU A 132 -42.85 13.43 15.95
CA LEU A 132 -41.72 13.88 16.75
C LEU A 132 -40.37 13.81 16.01
N GLU A 133 -40.19 12.85 15.10
CA GLU A 133 -38.91 12.52 14.45
C GLU A 133 -38.12 13.73 13.91
N PRO A 134 -38.70 14.68 13.16
CA PRO A 134 -37.97 15.84 12.63
C PRO A 134 -37.40 16.76 13.72
N TYR A 135 -38.00 16.73 14.92
CA TYR A 135 -37.62 17.58 16.05
C TYR A 135 -36.58 16.92 16.96
N MET A 136 -36.35 15.61 16.90
CA MET A 136 -35.55 14.89 17.89
C MET A 136 -34.03 15.01 17.64
N GLN A 137 -33.56 16.25 17.62
CA GLN A 137 -32.15 16.66 17.54
C GLN A 137 -31.86 17.75 18.58
N ILE A 138 -30.61 17.83 19.04
CA ILE A 138 -30.19 18.83 20.04
C ILE A 138 -29.97 20.16 19.32
N LYS A 139 -30.32 21.29 19.97
CA LYS A 139 -29.97 22.62 19.47
C LYS A 139 -28.45 22.74 19.32
N TYR A 140 -27.97 22.91 18.09
CA TYR A 140 -26.56 23.19 17.83
C TYR A 140 -26.14 24.50 18.51
N VAL A 141 -25.01 24.47 19.22
CA VAL A 141 -24.37 25.65 19.80
C VAL A 141 -23.00 25.77 19.16
N GLU A 142 -22.80 26.85 18.41
CA GLU A 142 -21.57 27.10 17.67
C GLU A 142 -20.37 27.26 18.64
N SER A 143 -19.25 26.65 18.28
CA SER A 143 -17.97 26.73 19.01
C SER A 143 -16.89 27.35 18.12
N PRO A 144 -15.79 27.88 18.67
CA PRO A 144 -14.68 28.41 17.87
C PRO A 144 -14.07 27.43 16.86
N ASN A 145 -14.28 26.12 17.02
CA ASN A 145 -13.80 25.05 16.14
C ASN A 145 -14.87 24.53 15.15
N SER A 146 -16.02 25.19 15.05
CA SER A 146 -17.18 24.76 14.25
C SER A 146 -17.02 24.90 12.73
N PHE A 147 -15.83 25.25 12.24
CA PHE A 147 -15.57 25.55 10.82
C PHE A 147 -15.75 24.34 9.88
N TYR A 148 -15.64 23.11 10.40
CA TYR A 148 -15.66 21.87 9.59
C TYR A 148 -17.02 21.15 9.53
N TYR A 149 -18.02 21.59 10.29
CA TYR A 149 -19.35 20.98 10.29
C TYR A 149 -20.41 22.06 10.06
N ARG A 150 -20.86 22.20 8.81
CA ARG A 150 -22.10 22.91 8.46
C ARG A 150 -23.12 21.87 8.03
N GLU A 151 -24.02 21.49 8.93
CA GLU A 151 -25.26 20.81 8.51
C GLU A 151 -26.27 21.84 7.99
N ASN A 152 -27.11 21.38 7.05
CA ASN A 152 -28.11 22.10 6.25
C ASN A 152 -28.82 23.33 6.87
N ASP A 153 -29.22 24.24 5.99
CA ASP A 153 -29.76 25.60 6.21
C ASP A 153 -31.09 25.77 7.00
N ASN A 154 -31.57 24.79 7.79
CA ASN A 154 -32.59 25.03 8.85
C ASN A 154 -32.95 23.75 9.67
N PRO A 155 -32.20 23.37 10.72
CA PRO A 155 -32.57 22.23 11.56
C PRO A 155 -33.58 22.63 12.64
N VAL A 156 -34.85 22.22 12.46
CA VAL A 156 -35.87 22.28 13.52
C VAL A 156 -35.49 21.29 14.63
N ASN A 157 -35.39 21.71 15.89
CA ASN A 157 -34.96 20.88 17.01
C ASN A 157 -36.04 20.73 18.10
N ALA A 158 -35.76 19.98 19.16
CA ALA A 158 -36.79 19.59 20.13
C ALA A 158 -37.37 20.78 20.89
N THR A 159 -36.62 21.88 21.00
CA THR A 159 -37.08 23.12 21.67
C THR A 159 -38.08 23.92 20.83
N ASN A 160 -38.28 23.57 19.55
CA ASN A 160 -39.32 24.15 18.72
C ASN A 160 -40.73 23.60 19.02
N LEU A 161 -40.84 22.52 19.81
CA LEU A 161 -42.11 22.01 20.31
C LEU A 161 -42.49 22.67 21.65
N ASP A 162 -43.78 22.87 21.88
CA ASP A 162 -44.31 23.35 23.16
C ASP A 162 -44.14 22.24 24.21
N TYR A 163 -43.14 22.40 25.07
CA TYR A 163 -42.75 21.39 26.04
C TYR A 163 -43.92 20.90 26.91
N ALA A 164 -44.71 21.83 27.46
CA ALA A 164 -45.82 21.48 28.36
C ALA A 164 -46.91 20.70 27.62
N LYS A 165 -47.27 21.14 26.40
CA LYS A 165 -48.25 20.44 25.57
C LYS A 165 -47.77 19.06 25.13
N THR A 166 -46.51 18.95 24.69
CA THR A 166 -45.95 17.68 24.21
C THR A 166 -45.81 16.67 25.35
N ILE A 167 -45.32 17.06 26.53
CA ILE A 167 -45.26 16.18 27.71
C ILE A 167 -46.66 15.73 28.13
N LEU A 168 -47.64 16.64 28.15
CA LEU A 168 -49.02 16.29 28.50
C LEU A 168 -49.60 15.29 27.49
N ALA A 169 -49.42 15.53 26.19
CA ALA A 169 -49.90 14.64 25.13
C ALA A 169 -49.28 13.24 25.24
N LEU A 170 -47.95 13.14 25.36
CA LEU A 170 -47.25 11.87 25.51
C LEU A 170 -47.64 11.13 26.79
N THR A 171 -47.85 11.86 27.90
CA THR A 171 -48.31 11.25 29.17
C THR A 171 -49.73 10.69 29.03
N ASN A 172 -50.62 11.41 28.35
CA ASN A 172 -51.98 10.94 28.09
C ASN A 172 -51.99 9.69 27.20
N LEU A 173 -51.16 9.68 26.14
CA LEU A 173 -51.00 8.52 25.26
C LEU A 173 -50.41 7.30 26.01
N TYR A 174 -49.42 7.52 26.88
CA TYR A 174 -48.87 6.48 27.76
C TYR A 174 -49.93 5.87 28.69
N ASN A 175 -50.78 6.72 29.29
CA ASN A 175 -51.83 6.27 30.20
C ASN A 175 -52.96 5.53 29.45
N ALA A 176 -53.25 5.94 28.22
CA ALA A 176 -54.28 5.33 27.38
C ALA A 176 -53.83 3.99 26.77
N ALA A 177 -52.54 3.81 26.50
CA ALA A 177 -51.99 2.57 25.94
C ALA A 177 -52.23 1.37 26.87
N LYS A 178 -52.86 0.31 26.35
CA LYS A 178 -53.13 -0.93 27.08
C LYS A 178 -52.07 -1.98 26.78
N ASN A 179 -51.55 -2.00 25.56
CA ASN A 179 -50.51 -2.94 25.19
C ASN A 179 -49.17 -2.56 25.90
N PRO A 180 -48.56 -3.47 26.68
CA PRO A 180 -47.34 -3.15 27.42
C PRO A 180 -46.14 -2.74 26.54
N GLU A 181 -46.00 -3.28 25.34
CA GLU A 181 -44.93 -2.90 24.41
C GLU A 181 -45.15 -1.50 23.83
N ILE A 182 -46.40 -1.15 23.49
CA ILE A 182 -46.73 0.21 23.03
C ILE A 182 -46.56 1.22 24.17
N LYS A 183 -46.97 0.84 25.38
CA LYS A 183 -46.79 1.66 26.59
C LYS A 183 -45.30 1.93 26.86
N LEU A 184 -44.44 0.92 26.74
CA LEU A 184 -42.98 1.07 26.84
C LEU A 184 -42.44 2.06 25.79
N ARG A 185 -42.95 1.99 24.56
CA ARG A 185 -42.54 2.90 23.48
C ARG A 185 -42.94 4.35 23.73
N TYR A 186 -44.11 4.63 24.30
CA TYR A 186 -44.44 5.98 24.77
C TYR A 186 -43.56 6.42 25.95
N GLY A 187 -43.21 5.50 26.86
CA GLY A 187 -42.22 5.74 27.91
C GLY A 187 -40.87 6.17 27.33
N TYR A 188 -40.41 5.50 26.27
CA TYR A 188 -39.22 5.91 25.51
C TYR A 188 -39.36 7.33 24.93
N GLN A 189 -40.47 7.68 24.30
CA GLN A 189 -40.66 9.04 23.74
C GLN A 189 -40.62 10.12 24.83
N LEU A 190 -41.17 9.86 26.02
CA LEU A 190 -41.09 10.77 27.17
C LEU A 190 -39.64 10.99 27.62
N VAL A 191 -38.84 9.92 27.73
CA VAL A 191 -37.42 10.02 28.10
C VAL A 191 -36.64 10.76 27.01
N ARG A 192 -36.83 10.37 25.75
CA ARG A 192 -36.18 10.97 24.57
C ARG A 192 -36.47 12.46 24.48
N PHE A 193 -37.73 12.87 24.54
CA PHE A 193 -38.12 14.28 24.42
C PHE A 193 -37.51 15.14 25.53
N ASN A 194 -37.51 14.66 26.78
CA ASN A 194 -36.85 15.35 27.89
C ASN A 194 -35.33 15.46 27.69
N HIS A 195 -34.68 14.41 27.18
CA HIS A 195 -33.25 14.44 26.90
C HIS A 195 -32.88 15.46 25.81
N TYR A 196 -33.58 15.44 24.66
CA TYR A 196 -33.29 16.36 23.55
C TYR A 196 -33.68 17.82 23.83
N THR A 197 -34.62 18.07 24.74
CA THR A 197 -34.91 19.42 25.27
C THR A 197 -33.98 19.83 26.41
N GLN A 198 -32.96 19.03 26.73
CA GLN A 198 -31.99 19.23 27.81
C GLN A 198 -32.58 19.30 29.23
N ASN A 199 -33.82 18.83 29.42
CA ASN A 199 -34.44 18.63 30.73
C ASN A 199 -33.92 17.32 31.34
N TYR A 200 -32.62 17.27 31.63
CA TYR A 200 -31.92 16.03 31.93
C TYR A 200 -32.44 15.31 33.18
N GLN A 201 -32.79 16.04 34.24
CA GLN A 201 -33.35 15.43 35.44
C GLN A 201 -34.72 14.79 35.14
N GLN A 202 -35.55 15.47 34.34
CA GLN A 202 -36.87 14.99 33.93
C GLN A 202 -36.77 13.78 33.02
N ALA A 203 -35.71 13.65 32.21
CA ALA A 203 -35.45 12.44 31.43
C ALA A 203 -35.18 11.23 32.35
N ILE A 204 -34.36 11.41 33.39
CA ILE A 204 -34.08 10.38 34.40
C ILE A 204 -35.35 10.00 35.16
N ASP A 205 -36.12 10.99 35.61
CA ASP A 205 -37.35 10.76 36.36
C ASP A 205 -38.41 10.08 35.49
N SER A 206 -38.49 10.44 34.20
CA SER A 206 -39.38 9.79 33.23
C SER A 206 -39.02 8.33 33.01
N PHE A 207 -37.73 7.99 32.97
CA PHE A 207 -37.30 6.60 32.83
C PHE A 207 -37.75 5.76 34.04
N LYS A 208 -37.47 6.24 35.26
CA LYS A 208 -37.87 5.58 36.52
C LYS A 208 -39.38 5.45 36.67
N LYS A 209 -40.15 6.43 36.17
CA LYS A 209 -41.61 6.46 36.30
C LYS A 209 -42.33 5.65 35.24
N TYR A 210 -41.90 5.73 33.97
CA TYR A 210 -42.68 5.24 32.83
C TYR A 210 -42.06 4.02 32.14
N VAL A 211 -40.76 3.77 32.31
CA VAL A 211 -40.04 2.69 31.62
C VAL A 211 -39.70 1.55 32.57
N GLU A 212 -38.96 1.83 33.65
CA GLU A 212 -38.47 0.83 34.60
C GLU A 212 -39.57 -0.05 35.22
N PRO A 213 -40.73 0.47 35.67
CA PRO A 213 -41.75 -0.33 36.33
C PRO A 213 -42.44 -1.37 35.43
N LEU A 214 -42.34 -1.21 34.09
CA LEU A 214 -42.92 -2.16 33.14
C LEU A 214 -42.18 -3.50 33.14
N LYS A 215 -40.91 -3.53 33.58
CA LYS A 215 -40.05 -4.73 33.61
C LYS A 215 -39.91 -5.42 32.24
N LEU A 216 -40.11 -4.69 31.14
CA LEU A 216 -39.98 -5.16 29.76
C LEU A 216 -38.65 -4.69 29.18
N LYS A 217 -37.64 -5.56 29.16
CA LYS A 217 -36.30 -5.28 28.63
C LYS A 217 -36.19 -5.61 27.14
N THR A 218 -37.04 -4.99 26.32
CA THR A 218 -37.00 -5.11 24.84
C THR A 218 -36.28 -3.91 24.22
N ALA A 219 -36.13 -3.87 22.89
CA ALA A 219 -35.39 -2.80 22.20
C ALA A 219 -35.76 -1.36 22.66
N PRO A 220 -37.06 -0.99 22.81
CA PRO A 220 -37.42 0.35 23.30
C PRO A 220 -36.94 0.68 24.71
N TYR A 221 -36.76 -0.32 25.59
CA TYR A 221 -36.16 -0.12 26.91
C TYR A 221 -34.70 0.34 26.79
N PHE A 222 -33.92 -0.31 25.93
CA PHE A 222 -32.51 0.05 25.73
C PHE A 222 -32.38 1.38 24.98
N LEU A 223 -33.29 1.70 24.07
CA LEU A 223 -33.39 3.05 23.49
C LEU A 223 -33.66 4.11 24.56
N ALA A 224 -34.57 3.85 25.50
CA ALA A 224 -34.82 4.77 26.61
C ALA A 224 -33.64 4.87 27.58
N LEU A 225 -32.96 3.75 27.84
CA LEU A 225 -31.79 3.70 28.71
C LEU A 225 -30.62 4.49 28.13
N ASP A 226 -30.42 4.42 26.81
CA ASP A 226 -29.42 5.20 26.07
C ASP A 226 -29.66 6.71 26.22
N GLN A 227 -30.91 7.16 26.04
CA GLN A 227 -31.28 8.56 26.23
C GLN A 227 -31.15 9.01 27.70
N MET A 228 -31.53 8.14 28.65
CA MET A 228 -31.35 8.41 30.08
C MET A 228 -29.87 8.52 30.46
N ALA A 229 -29.01 7.67 29.90
CA ALA A 229 -27.56 7.71 30.11
C ALA A 229 -26.95 9.01 29.54
N GLY A 230 -27.43 9.46 28.37
CA GLY A 230 -27.10 10.77 27.81
C GLY A 230 -27.47 11.92 28.76
N ALA A 231 -28.66 11.88 29.34
CA ALA A 231 -29.10 12.86 30.32
C ALA A 231 -28.25 12.84 31.61
N GLN A 232 -27.91 11.65 32.12
CA GLN A 232 -26.97 11.52 33.25
C GLN A 232 -25.61 12.14 32.95
N ARG A 233 -25.10 11.95 31.74
CA ARG A 233 -23.85 12.56 31.29
C ARG A 233 -23.97 14.09 31.20
N GLY A 234 -25.08 14.61 30.71
CA GLY A 234 -25.39 16.05 30.71
C GLY A 234 -25.40 16.69 32.10
N LEU A 235 -25.76 15.92 33.14
CA LEU A 235 -25.72 16.36 34.55
C LEU A 235 -24.36 16.15 35.23
N GLY A 236 -23.34 15.68 34.51
CA GLY A 236 -22.02 15.38 35.10
C GLY A 236 -21.94 14.04 35.86
N ASN A 237 -22.98 13.20 35.82
CA ASN A 237 -23.01 11.88 36.47
C ASN A 237 -22.29 10.81 35.63
N GLY A 238 -20.99 11.01 35.38
CA GLY A 238 -20.21 10.22 34.42
C GLY A 238 -20.16 8.71 34.70
N GLN A 239 -20.06 8.30 35.98
CA GLN A 239 -19.99 6.88 36.35
C GLN A 239 -21.31 6.14 36.05
N GLU A 240 -22.45 6.73 36.43
CA GLU A 240 -23.76 6.14 36.13
C GLU A 240 -24.07 6.15 34.64
N ALA A 241 -23.70 7.23 33.93
CA ALA A 241 -23.83 7.29 32.49
C ALA A 241 -23.04 6.18 31.81
N ASN A 242 -21.75 5.99 32.17
CA ASN A 242 -20.91 4.93 31.62
C ASN A 242 -21.49 3.53 31.90
N TRP A 243 -22.00 3.28 33.10
CA TRP A 243 -22.67 2.00 33.40
C TRP A 243 -23.91 1.77 32.53
N ASN A 244 -24.76 2.78 32.35
CA ASN A 244 -25.97 2.61 31.56
C ASN A 244 -25.68 2.50 30.06
N PHE A 245 -24.72 3.25 29.52
CA PHE A 245 -24.23 3.01 28.16
C PHE A 245 -23.60 1.62 28.00
N PHE A 246 -22.87 1.13 29.01
CA PHE A 246 -22.35 -0.25 29.01
C PHE A 246 -23.46 -1.29 28.94
N LYS A 247 -24.58 -1.08 29.66
CA LYS A 247 -25.78 -1.92 29.53
C LYS A 247 -26.40 -1.84 28.14
N VAL A 248 -26.47 -0.66 27.53
CA VAL A 248 -26.94 -0.52 26.13
C VAL A 248 -26.02 -1.28 25.17
N PHE A 249 -24.70 -1.07 25.29
CA PHE A 249 -23.69 -1.76 24.49
C PHE A 249 -23.75 -3.29 24.62
N SER A 250 -23.99 -3.79 25.84
CA SER A 250 -24.08 -5.23 26.09
C SER A 250 -25.32 -5.86 25.45
N PHE A 251 -26.48 -5.20 25.56
CA PHE A 251 -27.78 -5.85 25.29
C PHE A 251 -28.55 -5.31 24.06
N SER A 252 -28.04 -4.30 23.36
CA SER A 252 -28.58 -3.83 22.07
C SER A 252 -27.70 -4.30 20.91
N LYS A 253 -28.26 -4.58 19.74
CA LYS A 253 -27.51 -4.82 18.49
C LYS A 253 -27.31 -3.51 17.74
N SER A 254 -28.39 -2.76 17.49
CA SER A 254 -28.35 -1.52 16.68
C SER A 254 -27.74 -0.31 17.38
N ARG A 255 -27.53 -0.35 18.70
CA ARG A 255 -26.94 0.77 19.48
C ARG A 255 -25.52 0.53 19.98
N LYS A 256 -24.86 -0.57 19.59
CA LYS A 256 -23.52 -0.88 20.13
C LYS A 256 -22.51 0.22 19.82
N GLU A 257 -22.42 0.65 18.57
CA GLU A 257 -21.48 1.70 18.14
C GLU A 257 -21.76 3.02 18.85
N SER A 258 -23.02 3.49 18.85
CA SER A 258 -23.39 4.76 19.49
C SER A 258 -23.16 4.73 21.01
N ALA A 259 -23.47 3.60 21.66
CA ALA A 259 -23.21 3.41 23.08
C ALA A 259 -21.71 3.39 23.38
N PHE A 260 -20.91 2.70 22.55
CA PHE A 260 -19.46 2.70 22.65
C PHE A 260 -18.87 4.12 22.53
N VAL A 261 -19.33 4.90 21.55
CA VAL A 261 -18.90 6.31 21.39
C VAL A 261 -19.27 7.16 22.60
N SER A 262 -20.44 6.91 23.19
CA SER A 262 -20.96 7.67 24.32
C SER A 262 -20.33 7.29 25.67
N MET A 263 -19.79 6.07 25.78
CA MET A 263 -18.97 5.63 26.89
C MET A 263 -17.63 6.38 26.87
N LYS A 264 -17.49 7.43 27.69
CA LYS A 264 -16.21 8.11 27.89
C LYS A 264 -15.41 7.35 28.94
N LEU A 265 -14.71 6.30 28.50
CA LEU A 265 -13.79 5.49 29.30
C LEU A 265 -12.36 6.03 29.10
N SER A 266 -12.02 7.08 29.86
CA SER A 266 -10.73 7.78 29.75
C SER A 266 -9.77 7.50 30.91
N ASP A 267 -10.19 6.70 31.89
CA ASP A 267 -9.39 6.38 33.08
C ASP A 267 -9.69 4.97 33.62
N SER A 268 -8.72 4.41 34.36
CA SER A 268 -8.83 3.08 34.96
C SER A 268 -9.93 2.99 36.04
N ALA A 269 -10.36 4.11 36.63
CA ALA A 269 -11.41 4.14 37.65
C ALA A 269 -12.79 3.85 37.03
N SER A 270 -13.04 4.39 35.84
CA SER A 270 -14.25 4.17 35.04
C SER A 270 -14.36 2.69 34.65
N PHE A 271 -13.25 2.09 34.23
CA PHE A 271 -13.21 0.67 33.91
C PHE A 271 -13.47 -0.22 35.15
N LYS A 272 -12.82 0.10 36.27
CA LYS A 272 -13.01 -0.61 37.54
C LYS A 272 -14.46 -0.54 38.03
N ASN A 273 -15.16 0.58 37.81
CA ASN A 273 -16.58 0.71 38.16
C ASN A 273 -17.45 -0.30 37.37
N ILE A 274 -17.26 -0.39 36.06
CA ILE A 274 -18.00 -1.35 35.21
C ILE A 274 -17.70 -2.78 35.66
N MET A 275 -16.42 -3.12 35.84
CA MET A 275 -16.01 -4.47 36.24
C MET A 275 -16.58 -4.90 37.61
N ASN A 276 -16.64 -3.98 38.58
CA ASN A 276 -17.21 -4.26 39.90
C ASN A 276 -18.74 -4.47 39.86
N ARG A 277 -19.43 -3.84 38.91
CA ARG A 277 -20.89 -3.90 38.77
C ARG A 277 -21.37 -5.05 37.88
N ALA A 278 -20.55 -5.49 36.94
CA ALA A 278 -20.84 -6.62 36.06
C ALA A 278 -21.00 -7.92 36.87
N GLN A 279 -22.20 -8.52 36.83
CA GLN A 279 -22.50 -9.73 37.60
C GLN A 279 -22.59 -10.95 36.69
N SER A 280 -23.27 -10.84 35.55
CA SER A 280 -23.47 -11.98 34.64
C SER A 280 -22.18 -12.31 33.88
N PRO A 281 -22.02 -13.58 33.43
CA PRO A 281 -20.91 -13.96 32.55
C PRO A 281 -20.81 -13.07 31.29
N GLU A 282 -21.95 -12.76 30.67
CA GLU A 282 -22.03 -11.88 29.49
C GLU A 282 -21.54 -10.46 29.78
N GLU A 283 -21.96 -9.86 30.90
CA GLU A 283 -21.48 -8.53 31.30
C GLU A 283 -19.98 -8.53 31.60
N LYS A 284 -19.49 -9.56 32.30
CA LYS A 284 -18.05 -9.64 32.62
C LYS A 284 -17.22 -9.78 31.35
N ASN A 285 -17.64 -10.61 30.40
CA ASN A 285 -16.96 -10.73 29.11
C ASN A 285 -17.00 -9.44 28.30
N MET A 286 -18.14 -8.74 28.29
CA MET A 286 -18.26 -7.46 27.60
C MET A 286 -17.37 -6.38 28.24
N ALA A 287 -17.24 -6.39 29.56
CA ALA A 287 -16.32 -5.49 30.26
C ALA A 287 -14.86 -5.79 29.89
N TYR A 288 -14.41 -7.05 29.93
CA TYR A 288 -13.06 -7.41 29.51
C TYR A 288 -12.80 -7.09 28.03
N PHE A 289 -13.81 -7.25 27.17
CA PHE A 289 -13.72 -6.85 25.77
C PHE A 289 -13.43 -5.35 25.62
N LEU A 290 -14.14 -4.48 26.35
CA LEU A 290 -13.89 -3.03 26.31
C LEU A 290 -12.47 -2.67 26.74
N LEU A 291 -11.91 -3.37 27.73
CA LEU A 291 -10.51 -3.17 28.14
C LEU A 291 -9.55 -3.51 27.00
N ALA A 292 -9.71 -4.71 26.44
CA ALA A 292 -8.85 -5.21 25.37
C ALA A 292 -8.94 -4.36 24.10
N TYR A 293 -10.13 -3.84 23.80
CA TYR A 293 -10.37 -3.00 22.63
C TYR A 293 -9.68 -1.63 22.75
N GLN A 294 -9.56 -1.06 23.95
CA GLN A 294 -8.90 0.23 24.17
C GLN A 294 -7.37 0.13 24.37
N GLU A 295 -6.89 -0.92 25.04
CA GLU A 295 -5.46 -1.11 25.40
C GLU A 295 -4.74 -2.06 24.44
N TYR A 296 -5.02 -2.01 23.12
CA TYR A 296 -4.66 -3.04 22.13
C TYR A 296 -3.15 -3.19 21.82
N ASN A 297 -2.30 -3.31 22.83
CA ASN A 297 -0.88 -3.67 22.71
C ASN A 297 -0.67 -5.20 22.88
N ASN A 298 -1.55 -5.89 23.62
CA ASN A 298 -1.60 -7.37 23.68
C ASN A 298 -2.98 -7.84 24.21
N PRO A 299 -3.84 -8.45 23.39
CA PRO A 299 -5.20 -8.85 23.79
C PRO A 299 -5.24 -10.15 24.64
N ILE A 300 -4.17 -10.94 24.68
CA ILE A 300 -4.16 -12.28 25.29
C ILE A 300 -4.54 -12.28 26.79
N PRO A 301 -4.01 -11.38 27.66
CA PRO A 301 -4.37 -11.38 29.07
C PRO A 301 -5.87 -11.18 29.34
N ALA A 302 -6.55 -10.37 28.52
CA ALA A 302 -8.00 -10.17 28.64
C ALA A 302 -8.77 -11.38 28.10
N MET A 303 -8.32 -11.96 26.98
CA MET A 303 -8.89 -13.19 26.42
C MET A 303 -8.81 -14.36 27.40
N GLU A 304 -7.71 -14.48 28.15
CA GLU A 304 -7.56 -15.46 29.24
C GLU A 304 -8.64 -15.31 30.32
N LYS A 305 -8.95 -14.07 30.74
CA LYS A 305 -10.05 -13.81 31.68
C LYS A 305 -11.42 -14.16 31.12
N MET A 306 -11.65 -13.84 29.85
CA MET A 306 -12.92 -14.13 29.18
C MET A 306 -13.13 -15.63 28.98
N TYR A 307 -12.05 -16.37 28.67
CA TYR A 307 -12.05 -17.82 28.59
C TYR A 307 -12.46 -18.49 29.91
N ASP A 308 -11.96 -18.00 31.05
CA ASP A 308 -12.32 -18.52 32.37
C ASP A 308 -13.80 -18.28 32.72
N ILE A 309 -14.42 -17.25 32.14
CA ILE A 309 -15.84 -16.90 32.36
C ILE A 309 -16.75 -17.73 31.46
N ASP A 310 -16.54 -17.66 30.14
CA ASP A 310 -17.30 -18.41 29.15
C ASP A 310 -16.47 -18.60 27.87
N PRO A 311 -15.90 -19.80 27.64
CA PRO A 311 -15.10 -20.09 26.45
C PRO A 311 -15.92 -20.15 25.14
N ASN A 312 -17.26 -20.18 25.22
CA ASN A 312 -18.15 -20.15 24.06
C ASN A 312 -18.63 -18.74 23.69
N SER A 313 -18.19 -17.72 24.44
CA SER A 313 -18.63 -16.34 24.24
C SER A 313 -18.26 -15.83 22.86
N GLU A 314 -19.23 -15.25 22.14
CA GLU A 314 -18.99 -14.77 20.78
C GLU A 314 -18.04 -13.57 20.74
N ILE A 315 -18.11 -12.69 21.74
CA ILE A 315 -17.23 -11.51 21.83
C ILE A 315 -15.76 -11.91 22.08
N LEU A 316 -15.49 -13.11 22.62
CA LEU A 316 -14.13 -13.66 22.71
C LEU A 316 -13.58 -14.00 21.32
N LYS A 317 -14.42 -14.49 20.41
CA LYS A 317 -14.04 -14.77 19.01
C LYS A 317 -13.74 -13.49 18.24
N VAL A 318 -14.40 -12.38 18.58
CA VAL A 318 -14.08 -11.05 18.02
C VAL A 318 -12.64 -10.67 18.35
N LEU A 319 -12.19 -10.80 19.60
CA LEU A 319 -10.79 -10.54 19.97
C LEU A 319 -9.82 -11.50 19.27
N ALA A 320 -10.18 -12.78 19.13
CA ALA A 320 -9.36 -13.74 18.39
C ALA A 320 -9.23 -13.36 16.90
N ALA A 321 -10.33 -12.97 16.25
CA ALA A 321 -10.32 -12.52 14.85
C ALA A 321 -9.46 -11.27 14.66
N ARG A 322 -9.58 -10.29 15.57
CA ARG A 322 -8.72 -9.09 15.59
C ARG A 322 -7.25 -9.47 15.75
N SER A 323 -6.95 -10.38 16.68
CA SER A 323 -5.58 -10.83 16.96
C SER A 323 -4.95 -11.51 15.75
N ILE A 324 -5.73 -12.34 15.03
CA ILE A 324 -5.28 -12.96 13.79
C ILE A 324 -5.02 -11.89 12.73
N ASN A 325 -5.95 -10.94 12.54
CA ASN A 325 -5.82 -9.91 11.53
C ASN A 325 -4.64 -8.96 11.78
N ASP A 326 -4.33 -8.68 13.04
CA ASP A 326 -3.16 -7.91 13.42
C ASP A 326 -1.86 -8.68 13.11
N LEU A 327 -1.82 -10.00 13.34
CA LEU A 327 -0.70 -10.85 12.89
C LEU A 327 -0.57 -10.88 11.36
N GLU A 328 -1.68 -10.88 10.60
CA GLU A 328 -1.63 -10.85 9.13
C GLU A 328 -0.89 -9.62 8.59
N ARG A 329 -0.97 -8.47 9.27
CA ARG A 329 -0.27 -7.25 8.85
C ARG A 329 1.24 -7.41 8.80
N SER A 330 1.78 -8.29 9.63
CA SER A 330 3.22 -8.52 9.74
C SER A 330 3.67 -9.82 9.07
N TYR A 331 2.78 -10.79 8.89
CA TYR A 331 3.08 -12.03 8.20
C TYR A 331 2.77 -11.98 6.69
N LEU A 332 1.78 -11.18 6.29
CA LEU A 332 1.24 -11.13 4.93
C LEU A 332 1.21 -9.68 4.38
N PRO A 333 2.31 -8.91 4.45
CA PRO A 333 2.31 -7.56 3.88
C PRO A 333 2.12 -7.62 2.36
N THR A 334 1.53 -6.59 1.78
CA THR A 334 1.37 -6.48 0.31
C THR A 334 2.69 -6.16 -0.40
N TYR A 335 3.68 -5.70 0.36
CA TYR A 335 5.03 -5.42 -0.10
C TYR A 335 6.05 -5.92 0.92
N TYR A 336 7.10 -6.59 0.45
CA TYR A 336 8.22 -7.03 1.29
C TYR A 336 9.40 -6.10 1.05
N ASN A 337 9.80 -5.31 2.05
CA ASN A 337 10.91 -4.38 1.91
C ASN A 337 12.22 -5.13 1.61
N THR A 338 12.99 -4.59 0.68
CA THR A 338 14.27 -5.14 0.21
C THR A 338 15.44 -4.62 1.05
N THR A 339 15.26 -3.46 1.68
CA THR A 339 16.17 -2.90 2.67
C THR A 339 15.81 -3.44 4.04
N LEU A 340 16.51 -4.49 4.48
CA LEU A 340 16.89 -4.75 5.87
C LEU A 340 17.95 -5.86 5.91
N GLU A 341 19.01 -5.59 6.69
CA GLU A 341 20.22 -6.37 6.96
C GLU A 341 21.40 -6.24 5.98
N GLU A 342 22.02 -5.05 5.94
CA GLU A 342 23.47 -5.06 6.19
C GLU A 342 23.64 -5.48 7.65
N ASN A 343 23.94 -6.77 7.84
CA ASN A 343 24.36 -7.29 9.12
C ASN A 343 25.51 -6.42 9.65
N ASN A 344 25.32 -5.88 10.85
CA ASN A 344 26.40 -5.48 11.75
C ASN A 344 27.33 -6.68 11.98
N THR A 345 28.16 -7.00 10.98
CA THR A 345 29.46 -7.63 11.18
C THR A 345 30.44 -6.51 11.49
N SER A 346 30.14 -5.76 12.56
CA SER A 346 31.21 -5.16 13.32
C SER A 346 32.00 -6.33 13.87
N THR A 347 33.19 -6.54 13.32
CA THR A 347 34.28 -7.21 14.02
C THR A 347 34.41 -6.56 15.39
N GLU A 348 33.76 -7.12 16.40
CA GLU A 348 34.00 -6.79 17.80
C GLU A 348 35.44 -7.20 18.12
N ASN A 349 36.35 -6.23 18.00
CA ASN A 349 37.58 -6.26 18.74
C ASN A 349 37.23 -6.24 20.23
N LYS A 350 37.41 -7.39 20.87
CA LYS A 350 37.41 -7.50 22.33
C LYS A 350 38.46 -6.54 22.89
N THR A 351 38.02 -5.54 23.62
CA THR A 351 38.81 -4.95 24.69
C THR A 351 37.95 -4.91 25.94
N ASP A 352 38.46 -5.62 26.95
CA ASP A 352 37.95 -5.71 28.31
C ASP A 352 37.64 -4.32 28.89
N ASN A 353 36.47 -4.18 29.52
CA ASN A 353 36.42 -3.57 30.84
C ASN A 353 35.15 -3.99 31.59
N LYS A 354 35.40 -4.53 32.79
CA LYS A 354 34.41 -4.87 33.81
C LYS A 354 33.71 -3.60 34.31
N GLU A 355 32.39 -3.66 34.43
CA GLU A 355 31.73 -3.20 35.66
C GLU A 355 30.33 -3.80 35.81
N THR A 356 30.06 -4.21 37.04
CA THR A 356 28.95 -5.01 37.54
C THR A 356 27.76 -4.15 37.95
N SER A 357 26.54 -4.52 37.51
CA SER A 357 25.37 -4.52 38.41
C SER A 357 24.24 -5.40 37.86
N SER A 358 23.91 -6.42 38.63
CA SER A 358 22.92 -7.47 38.41
C SER A 358 21.48 -7.04 38.74
N THR A 359 20.51 -7.39 37.88
CA THR A 359 19.31 -8.14 38.33
C THR A 359 18.64 -8.85 37.15
N THR A 360 18.46 -10.16 37.35
CA THR A 360 18.07 -11.24 36.45
C THR A 360 16.58 -11.27 36.06
N ARG A 361 16.30 -11.47 34.77
CA ARG A 361 15.23 -12.37 34.28
C ARG A 361 15.85 -13.32 33.26
N GLU A 362 15.86 -14.60 33.61
CA GLU A 362 16.45 -15.69 32.83
C GLU A 362 15.72 -15.90 31.51
N THR A 363 16.41 -15.63 30.39
CA THR A 363 16.14 -16.29 29.12
C THR A 363 17.10 -17.47 28.99
N LYS A 364 16.56 -18.69 28.98
CA LYS A 364 17.34 -19.89 28.62
C LYS A 364 17.87 -19.71 27.19
N LYS A 365 19.16 -19.41 27.06
CA LYS A 365 19.92 -19.68 25.84
C LYS A 365 19.94 -21.19 25.63
N THR A 366 19.45 -21.64 24.48
CA THR A 366 19.75 -22.97 23.97
C THR A 366 21.23 -23.01 23.63
N ASP A 367 22.04 -23.58 24.52
CA ASP A 367 23.42 -23.94 24.18
C ASP A 367 23.36 -24.97 23.04
N VAL A 368 23.97 -24.61 21.91
CA VAL A 368 24.15 -25.49 20.76
C VAL A 368 24.83 -26.77 21.27
N SER A 369 24.11 -27.89 21.15
CA SER A 369 24.54 -29.17 21.71
C SER A 369 25.88 -29.57 21.10
N PHE A 370 26.71 -30.27 21.87
CA PHE A 370 27.93 -30.90 21.36
C PHE A 370 27.63 -31.78 20.12
N TRP A 371 26.42 -32.35 20.06
CA TRP A 371 25.92 -33.08 18.89
C TRP A 371 25.68 -32.19 17.66
N ASP A 372 25.21 -30.95 17.81
CA ASP A 372 25.02 -30.03 16.68
C ASP A 372 26.36 -29.57 16.10
N LYS A 373 27.38 -29.41 16.95
CA LYS A 373 28.76 -29.14 16.51
C LYS A 373 29.37 -30.31 15.75
N ILE A 374 29.11 -31.54 16.21
CA ILE A 374 29.53 -32.78 15.53
C ILE A 374 28.80 -32.94 14.20
N VAL A 375 27.49 -32.72 14.14
CA VAL A 375 26.70 -32.80 12.90
C VAL A 375 27.15 -31.76 11.89
N ASN A 376 27.46 -30.53 12.32
CA ASN A 376 27.99 -29.48 11.44
C ASN A 376 29.42 -29.80 10.95
N PHE A 377 30.26 -30.39 11.80
CA PHE A 377 31.59 -30.86 11.40
C PHE A 377 31.52 -31.98 10.34
N PHE A 378 30.65 -32.99 10.52
CA PHE A 378 30.50 -34.09 9.56
C PHE A 378 29.75 -33.69 8.27
N LYS A 379 28.81 -32.74 8.33
CA LYS A 379 28.18 -32.14 7.12
C LYS A 379 29.20 -31.43 6.24
N ASN A 380 30.15 -30.70 6.84
CA ASN A 380 31.20 -30.00 6.11
C ASN A 380 32.31 -30.93 5.61
N LEU A 381 32.49 -32.11 6.22
CA LEU A 381 33.57 -33.04 5.87
C LEU A 381 33.15 -34.07 4.80
N PHE A 382 31.85 -34.38 4.65
CA PHE A 382 31.37 -35.45 3.76
C PHE A 382 30.12 -35.12 2.91
N GLY A 383 29.62 -33.88 2.93
CA GLY A 383 28.50 -33.46 2.09
C GLY A 383 28.95 -33.02 0.69
N GLY A 384 28.65 -33.82 -0.33
CA GLY A 384 28.73 -33.38 -1.73
C GLY A 384 27.72 -32.26 -2.01
N ASN A 385 28.12 -31.29 -2.85
CA ASN A 385 27.43 -30.05 -3.22
C ASN A 385 26.56 -29.45 -2.10
N SER A 386 27.15 -28.53 -1.32
CA SER A 386 26.36 -27.63 -0.49
C SER A 386 25.52 -26.73 -1.40
N ASP A 387 24.26 -27.10 -1.63
CA ASP A 387 23.27 -26.22 -2.22
C ASP A 387 23.25 -24.91 -1.41
N ASN A 388 23.64 -23.80 -2.03
CA ASN A 388 23.58 -22.51 -1.38
C ASN A 388 22.09 -22.11 -1.28
N PRO A 389 21.50 -21.96 -0.08
CA PRO A 389 20.06 -21.72 0.08
C PRO A 389 19.55 -20.42 -0.58
N THR A 390 20.46 -19.54 -1.00
CA THR A 390 20.16 -18.28 -1.68
C THR A 390 20.30 -18.35 -3.20
N GLU A 391 20.79 -19.46 -3.76
CA GLU A 391 20.92 -19.63 -5.20
C GLU A 391 19.53 -19.73 -5.86
N ARG A 392 19.39 -19.19 -7.06
CA ARG A 392 18.15 -19.22 -7.84
C ARG A 392 18.34 -20.14 -9.03
N SER A 393 17.70 -21.31 -9.02
CA SER A 393 17.87 -22.34 -10.06
C SER A 393 16.68 -23.28 -10.06
N SER A 394 16.30 -23.79 -11.23
CA SER A 394 15.22 -24.77 -11.41
C SER A 394 15.53 -26.14 -10.79
N ASP A 395 16.83 -26.44 -10.62
CA ASP A 395 17.32 -27.78 -10.31
C ASP A 395 17.50 -28.03 -8.81
N GLN A 396 17.07 -27.08 -7.98
CA GLN A 396 17.12 -27.21 -6.52
C GLN A 396 16.18 -28.29 -6.00
N SER A 397 16.56 -28.90 -4.87
CA SER A 397 15.68 -29.83 -4.14
C SER A 397 14.49 -29.10 -3.51
N ASP A 398 13.36 -29.80 -3.33
CA ASP A 398 12.17 -29.27 -2.66
C ASP A 398 12.50 -28.73 -1.26
N LYS A 399 13.40 -29.41 -0.54
CA LYS A 399 13.90 -28.96 0.76
C LYS A 399 14.66 -27.63 0.66
N SER A 400 15.44 -27.41 -0.39
CA SER A 400 16.13 -26.14 -0.62
C SER A 400 15.12 -25.02 -0.85
N TYR A 401 14.13 -25.23 -1.72
CA TYR A 401 13.08 -24.23 -1.94
C TYR A 401 12.34 -23.88 -0.65
N LEU A 402 11.86 -24.88 0.09
CA LEU A 402 11.09 -24.67 1.32
C LEU A 402 11.87 -23.91 2.41
N ASN A 403 13.19 -24.11 2.50
CA ASN A 403 14.06 -23.46 3.48
C ASN A 403 14.73 -22.17 2.97
N ASN A 404 14.41 -21.73 1.74
CA ASN A 404 14.99 -20.51 1.19
C ASN A 404 14.57 -19.28 2.02
N PRO A 405 15.51 -18.43 2.49
CA PRO A 405 15.20 -17.29 3.34
C PRO A 405 14.33 -16.23 2.65
N ASN A 406 14.30 -16.21 1.31
CA ASN A 406 13.49 -15.29 0.51
C ASN A 406 12.12 -15.89 0.13
N ARG A 407 11.72 -17.02 0.73
CA ARG A 407 10.43 -17.66 0.47
C ARG A 407 9.32 -17.04 1.32
N ILE A 408 8.41 -16.33 0.65
CA ILE A 408 7.23 -15.72 1.28
C ILE A 408 6.06 -16.72 1.44
N PRO A 409 5.16 -16.50 2.43
CA PRO A 409 5.19 -15.42 3.42
C PRO A 409 6.18 -15.67 4.58
N PHE A 410 6.55 -14.62 5.31
CA PHE A 410 7.31 -14.70 6.56
C PHE A 410 7.01 -13.48 7.44
N PHE A 411 7.30 -13.57 8.74
CA PHE A 411 7.12 -12.45 9.67
C PHE A 411 8.13 -11.33 9.38
N SER A 412 7.63 -10.13 9.10
CA SER A 412 8.41 -8.91 8.97
C SER A 412 8.18 -7.99 10.17
N ALA A 413 9.24 -7.73 10.93
CA ALA A 413 9.18 -6.91 12.15
C ALA A 413 9.18 -5.40 11.87
N ASN A 414 9.60 -4.99 10.67
CA ASN A 414 9.99 -3.62 10.35
C ASN A 414 9.17 -2.99 9.23
N ASP A 415 8.18 -3.68 8.67
CA ASP A 415 7.27 -3.14 7.64
C ASP A 415 6.12 -2.32 8.24
N ASN A 416 6.28 -1.86 9.49
CA ASN A 416 5.38 -0.88 10.10
C ASN A 416 5.69 0.52 9.52
N LEU A 417 4.93 0.92 8.50
CA LEU A 417 5.00 2.24 7.86
C LEU A 417 4.62 3.43 8.79
N TRP A 418 4.31 3.18 10.07
CA TRP A 418 3.79 4.16 11.02
C TRP A 418 4.84 4.84 11.92
N SER A 419 5.96 4.17 12.20
CA SER A 419 6.83 4.57 13.31
C SER A 419 8.12 3.75 13.31
N ASP A 420 9.27 4.42 13.18
CA ASP A 420 10.61 3.81 13.36
C ASP A 420 10.84 3.23 14.78
N ASN A 421 9.89 3.41 15.72
CA ASN A 421 10.08 3.14 17.15
C ASN A 421 9.12 2.09 17.78
N ASP A 422 8.05 1.67 17.10
CA ASP A 422 7.12 0.68 17.64
C ASP A 422 7.39 -0.72 17.06
N LYS A 423 8.12 -1.53 17.84
CA LYS A 423 8.33 -2.94 17.50
C LYS A 423 6.99 -3.66 17.38
N VAL A 424 6.70 -4.21 16.20
CA VAL A 424 5.61 -5.19 16.05
C VAL A 424 5.86 -6.35 17.02
N LEU A 425 4.90 -6.61 17.91
CA LEU A 425 4.95 -7.77 18.79
C LEU A 425 4.54 -9.02 17.99
N ASN A 426 5.45 -9.98 17.83
CA ASN A 426 5.07 -11.30 17.36
C ASN A 426 4.54 -12.13 18.54
N TYR A 427 3.22 -12.17 18.70
CA TYR A 427 2.55 -12.96 19.74
C TYR A 427 1.88 -14.23 19.21
N ILE A 428 2.29 -14.74 18.03
CA ILE A 428 1.67 -15.90 17.41
C ILE A 428 1.69 -17.15 18.29
N ASP A 429 2.76 -17.38 19.06
CA ASP A 429 2.87 -18.55 19.93
C ASP A 429 1.97 -18.46 21.17
N ASP A 430 1.82 -17.26 21.75
CA ASP A 430 0.90 -17.03 22.86
C ASP A 430 -0.56 -17.18 22.40
N LEU A 431 -0.89 -16.68 21.21
CA LEU A 431 -2.21 -16.84 20.60
C LEU A 431 -2.49 -18.30 20.23
N ASP A 432 -1.53 -19.02 19.64
CA ASP A 432 -1.66 -20.45 19.30
C ASP A 432 -1.90 -21.28 20.57
N LYS A 433 -1.16 -21.00 21.65
CA LYS A 433 -1.39 -21.63 22.96
C LYS A 433 -2.80 -21.35 23.50
N PHE A 434 -3.25 -20.10 23.44
CA PHE A 434 -4.60 -19.72 23.87
C PHE A 434 -5.69 -20.43 23.05
N ILE A 435 -5.56 -20.42 21.72
CA ILE A 435 -6.53 -21.02 20.81
C ILE A 435 -6.60 -22.53 21.00
N ASN A 436 -5.46 -23.22 21.12
CA ASN A 436 -5.46 -24.68 21.36
C ASN A 436 -6.17 -25.04 22.67
N LYS A 437 -5.90 -24.31 23.75
CA LYS A 437 -6.60 -24.50 25.03
C LYS A 437 -8.10 -24.19 24.93
N THR A 438 -8.49 -23.23 24.10
CA THR A 438 -9.89 -22.84 23.91
C THR A 438 -10.67 -23.84 23.06
N LYS A 439 -10.04 -24.34 21.99
CA LYS A 439 -10.52 -25.40 21.12
C LYS A 439 -10.95 -26.65 21.88
N ASP A 440 -10.25 -27.01 22.96
CA ASP A 440 -10.56 -28.20 23.77
C ASP A 440 -11.77 -28.04 24.70
N LYS A 441 -12.19 -26.79 24.98
CA LYS A 441 -13.33 -26.50 25.88
C LYS A 441 -14.56 -25.93 25.17
N SER A 442 -14.36 -25.23 24.06
CA SER A 442 -15.46 -24.65 23.29
C SER A 442 -16.10 -25.71 22.38
N ASN A 443 -17.41 -25.60 22.19
CA ASN A 443 -18.15 -26.45 21.25
C ASN A 443 -18.23 -25.86 19.83
N ASP A 444 -17.58 -24.71 19.59
CA ASP A 444 -17.63 -24.02 18.31
C ASP A 444 -16.43 -24.37 17.43
N GLU A 445 -16.71 -24.75 16.18
CA GLU A 445 -15.70 -25.08 15.18
C GLU A 445 -14.83 -23.88 14.77
N TYR A 446 -15.26 -22.63 15.08
CA TYR A 446 -14.45 -21.42 14.91
C TYR A 446 -13.02 -21.59 15.43
N TRP A 447 -12.84 -22.18 16.62
CA TRP A 447 -11.52 -22.32 17.23
C TRP A 447 -10.63 -23.33 16.50
N LYS A 448 -11.21 -24.34 15.84
CA LYS A 448 -10.45 -25.26 14.98
C LYS A 448 -10.01 -24.57 13.69
N ILE A 449 -10.88 -23.75 13.09
CA ILE A 449 -10.54 -22.96 11.90
C ILE A 449 -9.41 -21.97 12.23
N ALA A 450 -9.55 -21.23 13.33
CA ALA A 450 -8.53 -20.30 13.80
C ALA A 450 -7.20 -21.01 14.13
N SER A 451 -7.26 -22.19 14.77
CA SER A 451 -6.08 -23.03 15.04
C SER A 451 -5.37 -23.44 13.74
N ALA A 452 -6.10 -23.95 12.75
CA ALA A 452 -5.53 -24.27 11.45
C ALA A 452 -4.89 -23.04 10.77
N TYR A 453 -5.48 -21.86 10.93
CA TYR A 453 -4.96 -20.64 10.33
C TYR A 453 -3.62 -20.22 10.95
N LEU A 454 -3.48 -20.32 12.27
CA LEU A 454 -2.20 -20.07 12.93
C LEU A 454 -1.13 -21.09 12.51
N LYS A 455 -1.49 -22.36 12.30
CA LYS A 455 -0.57 -23.37 11.73
C LYS A 455 -0.11 -22.98 10.32
N PHE A 456 -1.04 -22.52 9.47
CA PHE A 456 -0.70 -21.96 8.15
C PHE A 456 0.29 -20.78 8.25
N LEU A 457 0.06 -19.79 9.13
CA LEU A 457 1.00 -18.67 9.33
C LEU A 457 2.36 -19.12 9.87
N LYS A 458 2.39 -20.17 10.70
CA LYS A 458 3.61 -20.82 11.21
C LYS A 458 4.29 -21.75 10.19
N LYS A 459 3.77 -21.83 8.96
CA LYS A 459 4.23 -22.72 7.88
C LYS A 459 4.07 -24.22 8.17
N ASP A 460 3.24 -24.58 9.14
CA ASP A 460 2.86 -25.96 9.43
C ASP A 460 1.60 -26.33 8.63
N TYR A 461 1.79 -26.50 7.32
CA TYR A 461 0.69 -26.71 6.38
C TYR A 461 0.03 -28.08 6.53
N ASP A 462 0.78 -29.09 6.98
CA ASP A 462 0.28 -30.45 7.19
C ASP A 462 -0.67 -30.48 8.41
N GLU A 463 -0.25 -29.95 9.56
CA GLU A 463 -1.11 -29.89 10.75
C GLU A 463 -2.35 -29.00 10.49
N SER A 464 -2.17 -27.90 9.75
CA SER A 464 -3.26 -27.05 9.29
C SER A 464 -4.29 -27.84 8.46
N MET A 465 -3.83 -28.62 7.48
CA MET A 465 -4.70 -29.43 6.62
C MET A 465 -5.43 -30.54 7.41
N ASP A 466 -4.73 -31.21 8.33
CA ASP A 466 -5.31 -32.24 9.20
C ASP A 466 -6.43 -31.67 10.08
N ILE A 467 -6.20 -30.50 10.69
CA ILE A 467 -7.23 -29.81 11.48
C ILE A 467 -8.42 -29.47 10.59
N LEU A 468 -8.22 -28.87 9.41
CA LEU A 468 -9.29 -28.52 8.47
C LEU A 468 -10.07 -29.75 7.97
N GLY A 469 -9.40 -30.90 7.81
CA GLY A 469 -10.02 -32.16 7.44
C GLY A 469 -10.92 -32.75 8.53
N SER A 470 -10.63 -32.45 9.80
CA SER A 470 -11.38 -32.96 10.95
C SER A 470 -12.69 -32.20 11.24
N ILE A 471 -12.85 -30.97 10.72
CA ILE A 471 -13.98 -30.08 11.02
C ILE A 471 -15.24 -30.55 10.30
N LYS A 472 -16.35 -30.64 11.05
CA LYS A 472 -17.69 -30.93 10.51
C LYS A 472 -18.63 -29.79 10.87
N THR A 473 -19.11 -29.05 9.87
CA THR A 473 -19.97 -27.89 10.08
C THR A 473 -20.97 -27.73 8.94
N ASN A 474 -22.15 -27.19 9.26
CA ASN A 474 -23.17 -26.78 8.30
C ASN A 474 -23.22 -25.24 8.13
N ASN A 475 -22.34 -24.50 8.83
CA ASN A 475 -22.27 -23.04 8.68
C ASN A 475 -21.63 -22.70 7.32
N PRO A 476 -22.36 -22.02 6.40
CA PRO A 476 -21.86 -21.73 5.06
C PRO A 476 -20.60 -20.86 5.06
N GLU A 477 -20.47 -19.92 5.99
CA GLU A 477 -19.28 -19.05 6.08
C GLU A 477 -18.05 -19.83 6.54
N TYR A 478 -18.22 -20.79 7.47
CA TYR A 478 -17.13 -21.69 7.87
C TYR A 478 -16.74 -22.63 6.73
N ILE A 479 -17.70 -23.15 5.97
CA ILE A 479 -17.40 -23.99 4.80
C ILE A 479 -16.60 -23.20 3.77
N GLN A 480 -16.99 -21.94 3.51
CA GLN A 480 -16.25 -21.07 2.60
C GLN A 480 -14.82 -20.80 3.10
N GLU A 481 -14.65 -20.47 4.39
CA GLU A 481 -13.33 -20.25 4.99
C GLU A 481 -12.45 -21.49 4.92
N ILE A 482 -12.98 -22.67 5.28
CA ILE A 482 -12.27 -23.95 5.24
C ILE A 482 -11.83 -24.26 3.81
N ASN A 483 -12.70 -24.09 2.80
CA ASN A 483 -12.35 -24.36 1.41
C ASN A 483 -11.25 -23.42 0.92
N LYS A 484 -11.34 -22.12 1.25
CA LYS A 484 -10.29 -21.14 0.95
C LYS A 484 -8.96 -21.52 1.62
N MET A 485 -8.98 -21.88 2.90
CA MET A 485 -7.78 -22.30 3.62
C MET A 485 -7.17 -23.58 3.06
N LYS A 486 -7.97 -24.57 2.64
CA LYS A 486 -7.44 -25.79 1.99
C LYS A 486 -6.73 -25.47 0.66
N ALA A 487 -7.29 -24.58 -0.14
CA ALA A 487 -6.64 -24.10 -1.36
C ALA A 487 -5.32 -23.37 -1.05
N LEU A 488 -5.33 -22.47 -0.05
CA LEU A 488 -4.14 -21.75 0.40
C LEU A 488 -3.05 -22.69 0.91
N ASN A 489 -3.37 -23.67 1.76
CA ASN A 489 -2.38 -24.65 2.23
C ASN A 489 -1.77 -25.42 1.05
N THR A 490 -2.59 -25.88 0.10
CA THR A 490 -2.08 -26.60 -1.09
C THR A 490 -1.15 -25.74 -1.94
N ILE A 491 -1.53 -24.49 -2.25
CA ILE A 491 -0.75 -23.64 -3.16
C ILE A 491 0.49 -23.07 -2.48
N VAL A 492 0.36 -22.62 -1.22
CA VAL A 492 1.45 -21.95 -0.50
C VAL A 492 2.50 -22.93 -0.01
N SER A 493 2.13 -24.18 0.32
CA SER A 493 3.07 -25.24 0.72
C SER A 493 3.90 -25.78 -0.44
N GLN A 494 3.42 -25.63 -1.68
CA GLN A 494 4.08 -26.16 -2.86
C GLN A 494 5.54 -25.64 -2.94
N PRO A 495 6.57 -26.52 -2.94
CA PRO A 495 7.96 -26.11 -2.95
C PRO A 495 8.31 -25.31 -4.20
N LYS A 496 7.83 -25.81 -5.34
CA LYS A 496 8.17 -25.35 -6.69
C LYS A 496 6.95 -25.50 -7.61
N ILE A 497 6.79 -24.61 -8.58
CA ILE A 497 5.67 -24.62 -9.53
C ILE A 497 6.18 -25.19 -10.86
N ASP A 498 5.77 -26.41 -11.17
CA ASP A 498 6.05 -27.10 -12.42
C ASP A 498 4.78 -27.21 -13.30
N ALA A 499 4.94 -27.79 -14.50
CA ALA A 499 3.83 -27.93 -15.44
C ALA A 499 2.66 -28.75 -14.89
N ALA A 500 2.93 -29.80 -14.09
CA ALA A 500 1.89 -30.63 -13.51
C ALA A 500 1.09 -29.85 -12.45
N PHE A 501 1.77 -29.03 -11.65
CA PHE A 501 1.11 -28.16 -10.69
C PHE A 501 0.35 -27.01 -11.37
N GLU A 502 0.88 -26.44 -12.46
CA GLU A 502 0.17 -25.45 -13.29
C GLU A 502 -1.15 -26.01 -13.84
N ASP A 503 -1.17 -27.25 -14.32
CA ASP A 503 -2.40 -27.93 -14.77
C ASP A 503 -3.38 -28.15 -13.60
N LYS A 504 -2.86 -28.48 -12.40
CA LYS A 504 -3.67 -28.56 -11.17
C LYS A 504 -4.28 -27.20 -10.78
N LEU A 505 -3.50 -26.11 -10.87
CA LEU A 505 -4.00 -24.75 -10.61
C LEU A 505 -5.18 -24.41 -11.52
N MET A 506 -5.07 -24.73 -12.80
CA MET A 506 -6.11 -24.42 -13.80
C MET A 506 -7.36 -25.29 -13.67
N SER A 507 -7.22 -26.52 -13.14
CA SER A 507 -8.33 -27.47 -13.02
C SER A 507 -9.06 -27.38 -11.68
N GLU A 508 -8.33 -27.21 -10.57
CA GLU A 508 -8.90 -27.25 -9.21
C GLU A 508 -9.04 -25.87 -8.56
N TYR A 509 -8.17 -24.90 -8.90
CA TYR A 509 -8.03 -23.64 -8.15
C TYR A 509 -8.25 -22.38 -8.97
N LYS A 510 -8.69 -22.50 -10.23
CA LYS A 510 -8.85 -21.38 -11.16
C LYS A 510 -9.67 -20.22 -10.59
N ASP A 511 -10.73 -20.53 -9.85
CA ASP A 511 -11.64 -19.52 -9.30
C ASP A 511 -10.97 -18.64 -8.22
N PHE A 512 -9.91 -19.12 -7.57
CA PHE A 512 -9.14 -18.33 -6.60
C PHE A 512 -8.28 -17.23 -7.25
N PHE A 513 -8.09 -17.28 -8.58
CA PHE A 513 -7.36 -16.25 -9.33
C PHE A 513 -8.30 -15.20 -9.95
N VAL A 514 -9.62 -15.35 -9.83
CA VAL A 514 -10.60 -14.36 -10.28
C VAL A 514 -10.75 -13.29 -9.20
N LYS A 515 -10.55 -12.01 -9.55
CA LYS A 515 -10.80 -10.90 -8.63
C LYS A 515 -12.31 -10.71 -8.43
N PRO A 516 -12.79 -10.52 -7.20
CA PRO A 516 -14.20 -10.24 -6.96
C PRO A 516 -14.60 -8.92 -7.63
N GLU A 517 -15.76 -8.88 -8.31
CA GLU A 517 -16.31 -7.65 -8.88
C GLU A 517 -16.68 -6.66 -7.76
N LYS A 518 -16.11 -5.45 -7.78
CA LYS A 518 -16.56 -4.36 -6.90
C LYS A 518 -17.89 -3.83 -7.41
N LYS A 519 -18.95 -3.88 -6.59
CA LYS A 519 -20.14 -3.05 -6.81
C LYS A 519 -19.77 -1.60 -6.48
N LYS A 520 -19.83 -0.71 -7.47
CA LYS A 520 -19.60 0.74 -7.29
C LYS A 520 -20.77 1.35 -6.51
N ASP A 521 -20.73 1.27 -5.19
CA ASP A 521 -21.75 1.87 -4.33
C ASP A 521 -21.27 3.12 -3.55
N SER A 522 -20.00 3.55 -3.66
CA SER A 522 -19.53 4.82 -3.08
C SER A 522 -18.79 5.73 -4.07
N VAL A 523 -18.92 7.04 -3.83
CA VAL A 523 -18.32 8.14 -4.59
C VAL A 523 -17.01 8.56 -3.92
N ASP A 524 -16.14 7.61 -3.57
CA ASP A 524 -14.85 7.93 -2.97
C ASP A 524 -13.83 8.31 -4.04
N TYR A 525 -13.17 9.45 -3.81
CA TYR A 525 -12.26 10.10 -4.76
C TYR A 525 -10.94 9.32 -5.00
N TYR A 526 -10.70 8.23 -4.24
CA TYR A 526 -9.52 7.36 -4.34
C TYR A 526 -9.91 5.88 -4.18
N ASP A 527 -10.43 5.24 -5.24
CA ASP A 527 -10.79 3.81 -5.25
C ASP A 527 -9.53 2.92 -5.38
N TYR A 528 -8.75 2.80 -4.30
CA TYR A 528 -7.69 1.79 -4.26
C TYR A 528 -8.31 0.39 -4.13
N PRO A 529 -7.89 -0.60 -4.95
CA PRO A 529 -8.38 -1.96 -4.81
C PRO A 529 -7.86 -2.56 -3.50
N THR A 530 -8.76 -3.00 -2.61
CA THR A 530 -8.39 -3.74 -1.41
C THR A 530 -7.65 -5.02 -1.80
N PRO A 531 -6.49 -5.33 -1.17
CA PRO A 531 -5.75 -6.55 -1.47
C PRO A 531 -6.62 -7.81 -1.32
N SER A 532 -6.56 -8.70 -2.30
CA SER A 532 -7.40 -9.91 -2.34
C SER A 532 -6.61 -11.20 -2.16
N THR A 533 -7.30 -12.31 -1.90
CA THR A 533 -6.70 -13.65 -1.93
C THR A 533 -6.07 -13.98 -3.28
N SER A 534 -6.65 -13.50 -4.38
CA SER A 534 -6.08 -13.65 -5.73
C SER A 534 -4.73 -12.94 -5.84
N ASP A 535 -4.64 -11.70 -5.36
CA ASP A 535 -3.39 -10.93 -5.37
C ASP A 535 -2.31 -11.61 -4.51
N PHE A 536 -2.67 -12.15 -3.35
CA PHE A 536 -1.75 -12.93 -2.52
C PHE A 536 -1.22 -14.16 -3.24
N LEU A 537 -2.09 -14.95 -3.88
CA LEU A 537 -1.69 -16.15 -4.61
C LEU A 537 -0.81 -15.82 -5.82
N VAL A 538 -1.09 -14.71 -6.53
CA VAL A 538 -0.23 -14.21 -7.61
C VAL A 538 1.18 -13.90 -7.09
N ASP A 539 1.30 -13.24 -5.94
CA ASP A 539 2.59 -12.97 -5.29
C ASP A 539 3.34 -14.25 -4.89
N ILE A 540 2.61 -15.25 -4.38
CA ILE A 540 3.17 -16.56 -4.04
C ILE A 540 3.75 -17.23 -5.28
N LEU A 541 3.00 -17.30 -6.38
CA LEU A 541 3.47 -17.91 -7.63
C LEU A 541 4.66 -17.11 -8.21
N ALA A 542 4.58 -15.78 -8.22
CA ALA A 542 5.67 -14.92 -8.67
C ALA A 542 6.97 -15.18 -7.89
N ASN A 543 6.88 -15.33 -6.56
CA ASN A 543 8.02 -15.68 -5.73
C ASN A 543 8.56 -17.07 -6.04
N ARG A 544 7.72 -18.10 -6.22
CA ARG A 544 8.21 -19.45 -6.57
C ARG A 544 8.95 -19.43 -7.91
N TYR A 545 8.37 -18.83 -8.95
CA TYR A 545 9.05 -18.69 -10.24
C TYR A 545 10.36 -17.89 -10.12
N PHE A 546 10.39 -16.85 -9.28
CA PHE A 546 11.61 -16.09 -9.03
C PHE A 546 12.70 -16.96 -8.39
N LEU A 547 12.38 -17.74 -7.35
CA LEU A 547 13.33 -18.64 -6.71
C LEU A 547 13.81 -19.76 -7.65
N GLN A 548 12.96 -20.24 -8.55
CA GLN A 548 13.31 -21.21 -9.60
C GLN A 548 14.19 -20.63 -10.72
N GLY A 549 14.47 -19.32 -10.73
CA GLY A 549 15.17 -18.65 -11.83
C GLY A 549 14.34 -18.48 -13.11
N GLU A 550 13.02 -18.76 -13.05
CA GLU A 550 12.06 -18.58 -14.13
C GLU A 550 11.58 -17.11 -14.20
N ASP A 551 12.53 -16.20 -14.36
CA ASP A 551 12.30 -14.74 -14.30
C ASP A 551 11.20 -14.25 -15.24
N GLY A 552 11.10 -14.82 -16.44
CA GLY A 552 10.08 -14.43 -17.41
C GLY A 552 8.66 -14.67 -16.90
N LYS A 553 8.44 -15.79 -16.19
CA LYS A 553 7.16 -16.06 -15.53
C LYS A 553 6.97 -15.17 -14.32
N ALA A 554 7.98 -15.10 -13.45
CA ALA A 554 7.93 -14.30 -12.23
C ALA A 554 7.58 -12.83 -12.51
N PHE A 555 8.13 -12.27 -13.61
CA PHE A 555 7.83 -10.92 -14.07
C PHE A 555 6.38 -10.78 -14.54
N LEU A 556 5.91 -11.65 -15.44
CA LEU A 556 4.55 -11.54 -16.00
C LEU A 556 3.43 -11.92 -15.02
N MET A 557 3.74 -12.46 -13.83
CA MET A 557 2.73 -12.63 -12.79
C MET A 557 2.21 -11.28 -12.27
N ASN A 558 3.08 -10.27 -12.17
CA ASN A 558 2.78 -8.98 -11.53
C ASN A 558 2.96 -7.76 -12.45
N ASN A 559 3.44 -7.96 -13.68
CA ASN A 559 3.78 -6.88 -14.61
C ASN A 559 3.34 -7.21 -16.04
N ARG A 560 3.26 -6.18 -16.87
CA ARG A 560 3.06 -6.29 -18.31
C ARG A 560 4.39 -6.22 -19.05
N LEU A 561 4.45 -6.72 -20.29
CA LEU A 561 5.68 -6.63 -21.10
C LEU A 561 6.14 -5.17 -21.27
N SER A 562 5.21 -4.23 -21.42
CA SER A 562 5.53 -2.81 -21.54
C SER A 562 6.28 -2.23 -20.33
N ASP A 563 6.13 -2.79 -19.12
CA ASP A 563 6.77 -2.31 -17.89
C ASP A 563 8.31 -2.39 -17.95
N LEU A 564 8.88 -3.24 -18.81
CA LEU A 564 10.31 -3.27 -19.08
C LEU A 564 10.85 -1.90 -19.56
N GLN A 565 10.00 -1.04 -20.14
CA GLN A 565 10.40 0.30 -20.57
C GLN A 565 10.92 1.16 -19.42
N PHE A 566 10.43 0.98 -18.19
CA PHE A 566 10.86 1.80 -17.04
C PHE A 566 12.30 1.49 -16.60
N SER A 567 12.70 0.22 -16.74
CA SER A 567 14.03 -0.27 -16.42
C SER A 567 14.45 -1.33 -17.45
N PRO A 568 14.96 -0.94 -18.63
CA PRO A 568 15.34 -1.90 -19.67
C PRO A 568 16.51 -2.76 -19.18
N ASN A 569 16.23 -4.03 -18.88
CA ASN A 569 17.21 -4.98 -18.37
C ASN A 569 17.44 -6.11 -19.40
N LEU A 570 18.68 -6.20 -19.90
CA LEU A 570 19.06 -7.16 -20.94
C LEU A 570 18.84 -8.63 -20.54
N GLU A 571 19.19 -8.99 -19.31
CA GLU A 571 19.10 -10.38 -18.84
C GLU A 571 17.64 -10.79 -18.68
N LEU A 572 16.82 -9.92 -18.07
CA LEU A 572 15.40 -10.13 -17.90
C LEU A 572 14.67 -10.19 -19.26
N ALA A 573 15.01 -9.29 -20.19
CA ALA A 573 14.47 -9.28 -21.54
C ALA A 573 14.71 -10.62 -22.27
N LYS A 574 15.92 -11.17 -22.19
CA LYS A 574 16.24 -12.49 -22.77
C LYS A 574 15.42 -13.62 -22.15
N LYS A 575 15.25 -13.62 -20.83
CA LYS A 575 14.46 -14.63 -20.13
C LYS A 575 12.96 -14.53 -20.44
N LEU A 576 12.44 -13.31 -20.57
CA LEU A 576 11.06 -13.06 -21.00
C LEU A 576 10.83 -13.49 -22.45
N GLU A 577 11.75 -13.15 -23.37
CA GLU A 577 11.66 -13.56 -24.76
C GLU A 577 11.66 -15.10 -24.89
N ALA A 578 12.56 -15.77 -24.15
CA ALA A 578 12.61 -17.23 -24.13
C ALA A 578 11.31 -17.85 -23.61
N PHE A 579 10.71 -17.28 -22.55
CA PHE A 579 9.42 -17.73 -22.04
C PHE A 579 8.28 -17.54 -23.06
N ILE A 580 8.20 -16.36 -23.68
CA ILE A 580 7.18 -16.05 -24.69
C ILE A 580 7.32 -16.96 -25.92
N LYS A 581 8.55 -17.29 -26.33
CA LYS A 581 8.83 -18.15 -27.49
C LYS A 581 8.78 -19.65 -27.21
N LYS A 582 8.63 -20.09 -25.95
CA LYS A 582 8.54 -21.51 -25.57
C LYS A 582 7.43 -22.22 -26.36
N ASP A 583 7.70 -23.32 -27.07
CA ASP A 583 6.68 -24.00 -27.88
C ASP A 583 5.64 -24.76 -27.01
N ASN A 584 6.11 -25.54 -26.05
CA ASN A 584 5.28 -26.42 -25.22
C ASN A 584 4.77 -25.69 -23.97
N LYS A 585 3.88 -24.71 -24.17
CA LYS A 585 3.28 -23.95 -23.06
C LYS A 585 2.11 -24.68 -22.41
N THR A 586 2.05 -24.67 -21.08
CA THR A 586 0.86 -25.12 -20.33
C THR A 586 -0.32 -24.19 -20.56
N ALA A 587 -1.52 -24.60 -20.16
CA ALA A 587 -2.71 -23.75 -20.23
C ALA A 587 -2.54 -22.47 -19.37
N PHE A 588 -1.93 -22.62 -18.19
CA PHE A 588 -1.61 -21.51 -17.30
C PHE A 588 -0.65 -20.50 -17.95
N GLU A 589 0.46 -20.97 -18.52
CA GLU A 589 1.45 -20.12 -19.19
C GLU A 589 0.83 -19.32 -20.34
N LYS A 590 -0.09 -19.91 -21.11
CA LYS A 590 -0.83 -19.20 -22.18
C LYS A 590 -1.67 -18.07 -21.61
N THR A 591 -2.43 -18.33 -20.54
CA THR A 591 -3.25 -17.30 -19.88
C THR A 591 -2.40 -16.16 -19.32
N VAL A 592 -1.25 -16.46 -18.71
CA VAL A 592 -0.32 -15.43 -18.19
C VAL A 592 0.22 -14.56 -19.32
N ILE A 593 0.58 -15.13 -20.47
CA ILE A 593 1.08 -14.37 -21.61
C ILE A 593 -0.05 -13.55 -22.24
N GLU A 594 -1.17 -14.17 -22.59
CA GLU A 594 -2.30 -13.50 -23.26
C GLU A 594 -2.80 -12.28 -22.48
N LYS A 595 -2.79 -12.35 -21.14
CA LYS A 595 -3.23 -11.24 -20.27
C LYS A 595 -2.23 -10.09 -20.17
N ASN A 596 -0.92 -10.36 -20.31
CA ASN A 596 0.13 -9.44 -19.89
C ASN A 596 1.06 -8.95 -21.03
N ILE A 597 0.80 -9.34 -22.28
CA ILE A 597 1.45 -8.73 -23.46
C ILE A 597 0.56 -7.61 -23.99
N ASP A 598 0.97 -6.36 -23.76
CA ASP A 598 0.18 -5.13 -24.00
C ASP A 598 0.84 -4.15 -24.99
N ILE A 599 1.88 -4.59 -25.70
CA ILE A 599 2.60 -3.75 -26.65
C ILE A 599 1.82 -3.56 -27.97
N LYS A 600 1.90 -2.37 -28.57
CA LYS A 600 1.20 -2.00 -29.82
C LYS A 600 1.77 -2.69 -31.08
N GLY A 601 2.97 -3.24 -31.01
CA GLY A 601 3.68 -3.91 -32.11
C GLY A 601 4.04 -5.36 -31.80
N SER A 602 5.03 -5.92 -32.51
CA SER A 602 5.47 -7.30 -32.23
C SER A 602 6.37 -7.39 -30.98
N PRO A 603 6.24 -8.44 -30.14
CA PRO A 603 7.16 -8.67 -29.01
C PRO A 603 8.61 -8.79 -29.44
N GLU A 604 8.83 -9.37 -30.61
CA GLU A 604 10.15 -9.47 -31.21
C GLU A 604 10.76 -8.08 -31.52
N ALA A 605 9.99 -7.15 -32.06
CA ALA A 605 10.46 -5.78 -32.28
C ALA A 605 10.83 -5.10 -30.96
N PHE A 606 10.03 -5.31 -29.91
CA PHE A 606 10.28 -4.75 -28.58
C PHE A 606 11.57 -5.27 -27.95
N PHE A 607 11.84 -6.58 -28.01
CA PHE A 607 13.08 -7.15 -27.50
C PHE A 607 14.31 -6.73 -28.32
N ASN A 608 14.21 -6.73 -29.65
CA ASN A 608 15.31 -6.28 -30.50
C ASN A 608 15.65 -4.80 -30.28
N LEU A 609 14.67 -3.96 -29.89
CA LEU A 609 14.92 -2.58 -29.49
C LEU A 609 15.80 -2.51 -28.24
N ILE A 610 15.45 -3.26 -27.18
CA ILE A 610 16.24 -3.34 -25.93
C ILE A 610 17.68 -3.81 -26.23
N TYR A 611 17.81 -4.85 -27.05
CA TYR A 611 19.12 -5.40 -27.40
C TYR A 611 19.95 -4.40 -28.21
N GLY A 612 19.36 -3.77 -29.22
CA GLY A 612 20.01 -2.75 -30.02
C GLY A 612 20.44 -1.54 -29.18
N ASP A 613 19.57 -1.03 -28.31
CA ASP A 613 19.85 0.09 -27.42
C ASP A 613 21.04 -0.21 -26.50
N GLN A 614 21.05 -1.41 -25.91
CA GLN A 614 22.15 -1.85 -25.05
C GLN A 614 23.49 -1.97 -25.81
N GLU A 615 23.48 -2.45 -27.05
CA GLU A 615 24.68 -2.54 -27.88
C GLU A 615 25.15 -1.15 -28.37
N MET A 616 24.24 -0.21 -28.63
CA MET A 616 24.58 1.19 -28.95
C MET A 616 25.32 1.85 -27.80
N ARG A 617 24.82 1.71 -26.57
CA ARG A 617 25.46 2.25 -25.35
C ARG A 617 26.86 1.67 -25.11
N ASN A 618 27.11 0.46 -25.59
CA ASN A 618 28.40 -0.22 -25.51
C ASN A 618 29.31 0.02 -26.75
N ALA A 619 28.93 0.93 -27.65
CA ALA A 619 29.62 1.21 -28.91
C ALA A 619 29.79 -0.01 -29.85
N ASN A 620 28.95 -1.03 -29.71
CA ASN A 620 28.93 -2.24 -30.55
C ASN A 620 28.00 -2.07 -31.76
N PHE A 621 28.28 -1.06 -32.59
CA PHE A 621 27.37 -0.59 -33.64
C PHE A 621 26.98 -1.66 -34.68
N VAL A 622 27.86 -2.62 -34.96
CA VAL A 622 27.56 -3.75 -35.87
C VAL A 622 26.46 -4.65 -35.28
N LYS A 623 26.53 -4.96 -33.99
CA LYS A 623 25.51 -5.76 -33.31
C LYS A 623 24.20 -4.99 -33.15
N ALA A 624 24.29 -3.69 -32.79
CA ALA A 624 23.12 -2.83 -32.72
C ALA A 624 22.37 -2.79 -34.07
N LYS A 625 23.11 -2.63 -35.18
CA LYS A 625 22.55 -2.68 -36.54
C LYS A 625 21.86 -4.01 -36.82
N ASP A 626 22.46 -5.14 -36.45
CA ASP A 626 21.86 -6.46 -36.63
C ASP A 626 20.52 -6.57 -35.89
N TYR A 627 20.46 -6.16 -34.62
CA TYR A 627 19.21 -6.15 -33.85
C TYR A 627 18.16 -5.21 -34.46
N TYR A 628 18.52 -3.96 -34.77
CA TYR A 628 17.58 -3.02 -35.37
C TYR A 628 17.08 -3.47 -36.76
N SER A 629 17.88 -4.23 -37.52
CA SER A 629 17.45 -4.75 -38.82
C SER A 629 16.33 -5.79 -38.74
N LYS A 630 16.16 -6.41 -37.56
CA LYS A 630 15.10 -7.41 -37.27
C LYS A 630 13.79 -6.76 -36.84
N ILE A 631 13.80 -5.48 -36.50
CA ILE A 631 12.61 -4.75 -36.07
C ILE A 631 11.67 -4.54 -37.25
N LYS A 632 10.50 -5.15 -37.17
CA LYS A 632 9.39 -4.99 -38.11
C LYS A 632 8.13 -4.64 -37.32
N ASN A 633 7.31 -3.74 -37.84
CA ASN A 633 6.05 -3.30 -37.20
C ASN A 633 6.27 -2.80 -35.76
N PHE A 634 7.22 -1.88 -35.55
CA PHE A 634 7.40 -1.22 -34.26
C PHE A 634 6.20 -0.31 -34.00
N GLY A 635 5.40 -0.62 -32.98
CA GLY A 635 4.16 0.09 -32.65
C GLY A 635 4.36 1.36 -31.82
N GLY A 636 5.60 1.84 -31.68
CA GLY A 636 5.98 2.93 -30.77
C GLY A 636 6.18 2.47 -29.33
N LEU A 637 6.76 3.35 -28.51
CA LEU A 637 6.80 3.16 -27.06
C LEU A 637 5.39 3.29 -26.44
N HIS A 638 5.17 2.62 -25.32
CA HIS A 638 3.94 2.82 -24.55
C HIS A 638 4.00 4.22 -23.92
N ALA A 639 2.89 4.96 -23.93
CA ALA A 639 2.84 6.25 -23.24
C ALA A 639 3.11 6.02 -21.74
N ILE A 640 4.12 6.71 -21.19
CA ILE A 640 4.60 6.52 -19.81
C ILE A 640 3.82 7.44 -18.83
N SER A 641 2.72 8.09 -19.24
CA SER A 641 2.06 9.08 -18.38
C SER A 641 1.23 8.44 -17.26
N SER A 642 1.68 8.63 -16.02
CA SER A 642 0.88 8.48 -14.81
C SER A 642 -0.13 9.62 -14.56
N PHE A 643 -0.25 10.58 -15.50
CA PHE A 643 -1.05 11.80 -15.35
C PHE A 643 -2.25 11.92 -16.31
N TYR A 644 -2.34 11.08 -17.34
CA TYR A 644 -3.51 11.06 -18.23
C TYR A 644 -4.38 9.88 -17.81
N TYR A 645 -5.39 10.17 -16.99
CA TYR A 645 -6.38 9.19 -16.54
C TYR A 645 -7.37 8.79 -17.66
N ASP A 646 -7.29 9.43 -18.82
CA ASP A 646 -8.17 9.18 -19.96
C ASP A 646 -7.36 9.07 -21.26
N GLU A 647 -7.51 7.95 -21.98
CA GLU A 647 -6.88 7.75 -23.29
C GLU A 647 -7.38 8.78 -24.32
N GLU A 648 -8.57 9.36 -24.11
CA GLU A 648 -9.15 10.41 -24.97
C GLU A 648 -8.47 11.77 -24.84
N GLU A 649 -7.76 12.05 -23.72
CA GLU A 649 -6.98 13.28 -23.52
C GLU A 649 -5.48 13.11 -23.80
N ALA A 650 -5.05 11.92 -24.24
CA ALA A 650 -3.67 11.71 -24.63
C ALA A 650 -3.29 12.71 -25.76
N PRO A 651 -2.22 13.51 -25.61
CA PRO A 651 -1.85 14.50 -26.61
C PRO A 651 -1.65 13.83 -27.97
N LYS A 652 -2.16 14.47 -29.03
CA LYS A 652 -2.01 13.99 -30.41
C LYS A 652 -0.52 13.73 -30.67
N VAL A 653 -0.20 12.51 -31.07
CA VAL A 653 1.16 12.10 -31.43
C VAL A 653 1.60 12.93 -32.65
N ASP A 654 2.60 13.78 -32.46
CA ASP A 654 3.27 14.46 -33.57
C ASP A 654 4.10 13.42 -34.35
N PRO A 655 3.75 13.09 -35.60
CA PRO A 655 4.46 12.07 -36.37
C PRO A 655 5.89 12.48 -36.73
N THR A 656 6.26 13.75 -36.50
CA THR A 656 7.62 14.27 -36.71
C THR A 656 8.48 14.23 -35.45
N ALA A 657 7.87 13.97 -34.28
CA ALA A 657 8.60 13.81 -33.03
C ALA A 657 9.24 12.42 -32.93
N TYR A 658 10.28 12.31 -32.10
CA TYR A 658 10.92 11.04 -31.79
C TYR A 658 9.93 10.08 -31.09
N ASP A 659 9.76 8.87 -31.65
CA ASP A 659 8.77 7.88 -31.20
C ASP A 659 9.40 6.70 -30.42
N GLY A 660 10.69 6.79 -30.09
CA GLY A 660 11.49 5.70 -29.54
C GLY A 660 12.33 4.92 -30.56
N PHE A 661 12.11 5.14 -31.87
CA PHE A 661 12.85 4.46 -32.94
C PHE A 661 13.21 5.36 -34.13
N SER A 662 12.30 6.23 -34.56
CA SER A 662 12.39 7.10 -35.74
C SER A 662 12.50 8.57 -35.36
N ASN A 663 12.83 9.44 -36.32
CA ASN A 663 12.96 10.89 -36.14
C ASN A 663 14.09 11.32 -35.20
N ILE A 664 15.23 10.64 -35.26
CA ILE A 664 16.45 11.01 -34.54
C ILE A 664 17.17 12.10 -35.32
N SER A 665 17.31 13.28 -34.73
CA SER A 665 18.01 14.42 -35.31
C SER A 665 19.52 14.18 -35.47
N SER A 666 20.07 14.66 -36.59
CA SER A 666 21.52 14.69 -36.84
C SER A 666 22.33 15.47 -35.79
N LEU A 667 21.67 16.35 -35.01
CA LEU A 667 22.29 17.08 -33.91
C LEU A 667 22.82 16.18 -32.79
N VAL A 668 22.44 14.88 -32.77
CA VAL A 668 23.05 13.89 -31.88
C VAL A 668 24.57 13.77 -32.09
N PHE A 669 25.08 14.08 -33.27
CA PHE A 669 26.52 14.13 -33.57
C PHE A 669 27.18 15.49 -33.26
N GLY A 670 26.39 16.48 -32.83
CA GLY A 670 26.85 17.84 -32.56
C GLY A 670 27.48 18.03 -31.18
N HIS A 671 27.72 19.29 -30.83
CA HIS A 671 28.17 19.69 -29.49
C HIS A 671 27.15 20.57 -28.80
N ASN A 672 27.16 20.50 -27.46
CA ASN A 672 26.33 21.34 -26.61
C ASN A 672 26.81 22.80 -26.64
N ILE A 673 25.89 23.75 -26.77
CA ILE A 673 26.14 25.19 -26.62
C ILE A 673 25.78 25.64 -25.20
N TRP A 674 24.68 25.11 -24.64
CA TRP A 674 24.24 25.36 -23.28
C TRP A 674 23.36 24.21 -22.77
N GLU A 675 23.45 23.89 -21.48
CA GLU A 675 22.74 22.74 -20.91
C GLU A 675 21.29 23.09 -20.52
N SER A 676 20.34 22.69 -21.36
CA SER A 676 18.91 22.71 -21.06
C SER A 676 18.18 21.59 -21.76
N PHE A 677 17.62 20.68 -20.96
CA PHE A 677 16.81 19.55 -21.44
C PHE A 677 15.37 19.96 -21.80
N SER A 678 14.92 21.15 -21.37
CA SER A 678 13.58 21.67 -21.69
C SER A 678 13.55 22.55 -22.93
N SER A 679 14.71 23.05 -23.38
CA SER A 679 14.85 23.81 -24.62
C SER A 679 14.80 22.89 -25.83
N SER A 680 14.49 23.43 -27.00
CA SER A 680 14.50 22.67 -28.25
C SER A 680 15.92 22.21 -28.63
N GLU A 681 16.01 21.17 -29.47
CA GLU A 681 17.31 20.60 -29.85
C GLU A 681 18.23 21.62 -30.54
N SER A 682 17.67 22.52 -31.35
CA SER A 682 18.42 23.53 -32.10
C SER A 682 18.90 24.72 -31.25
N GLU A 683 18.31 24.91 -30.06
CA GLU A 683 18.76 25.91 -29.08
C GLU A 683 19.92 25.37 -28.22
N SER A 684 19.85 24.10 -27.84
CA SER A 684 20.85 23.47 -26.97
C SER A 684 22.04 22.91 -27.74
N MET A 685 21.84 22.43 -28.97
CA MET A 685 22.86 21.71 -29.74
C MET A 685 23.26 22.42 -31.03
N LYS A 686 24.54 22.29 -31.42
CA LYS A 686 25.08 22.75 -32.70
C LYS A 686 25.71 21.62 -33.48
N ALA A 687 25.40 21.54 -34.78
CA ALA A 687 26.11 20.65 -35.69
C ALA A 687 27.59 21.05 -35.82
N GLU A 688 28.46 20.05 -35.97
CA GLU A 688 29.87 20.29 -36.31
C GLU A 688 29.99 20.81 -37.75
N ASN A 689 30.93 21.74 -37.99
CA ASN A 689 31.09 22.40 -39.30
C ASN A 689 31.51 21.45 -40.44
N TYR A 690 32.10 20.30 -40.09
CA TYR A 690 32.56 19.27 -41.02
C TYR A 690 31.55 18.12 -41.20
N ILE A 691 30.32 18.24 -40.68
CA ILE A 691 29.29 17.18 -40.84
C ILE A 691 28.97 16.88 -42.31
N SER A 692 29.11 17.87 -43.20
CA SER A 692 28.89 17.74 -44.64
C SER A 692 29.90 16.83 -45.35
N GLU A 693 31.04 16.51 -44.72
CA GLU A 693 32.00 15.51 -45.22
C GLU A 693 31.47 14.07 -45.16
N PHE A 694 30.34 13.88 -44.47
CA PHE A 694 29.71 12.61 -44.13
C PHE A 694 28.26 12.58 -44.65
N PRO A 695 28.05 12.46 -45.98
CA PRO A 695 26.71 12.55 -46.59
C PRO A 695 25.76 11.42 -46.19
N MET A 696 26.26 10.35 -45.55
CA MET A 696 25.44 9.29 -44.97
C MET A 696 24.66 9.76 -43.71
N ILE A 697 25.09 10.85 -43.05
CA ILE A 697 24.37 11.44 -41.92
C ILE A 697 23.17 12.22 -42.45
N LYS A 698 21.98 11.66 -42.28
CA LYS A 698 20.71 12.31 -42.66
C LYS A 698 20.24 13.26 -41.58
N SER A 699 19.46 14.28 -41.95
CA SER A 699 18.87 15.25 -41.01
C SER A 699 18.02 14.56 -39.94
N ASN A 700 17.22 13.58 -40.34
CA ASN A 700 16.45 12.68 -39.47
C ASN A 700 16.77 11.23 -39.83
N MET A 701 17.00 10.40 -38.82
CA MET A 701 17.30 8.97 -38.96
C MET A 701 16.39 8.15 -38.06
N ASN A 702 16.20 6.87 -38.41
CA ASN A 702 15.80 5.87 -37.41
C ASN A 702 17.02 5.18 -36.77
N LYS A 703 16.80 4.38 -35.74
CA LYS A 703 17.89 3.66 -35.03
C LYS A 703 18.72 2.74 -35.94
N LEU A 704 18.12 2.12 -36.96
CA LEU A 704 18.85 1.29 -37.93
C LEU A 704 19.78 2.13 -38.82
N GLU A 705 19.29 3.27 -39.29
CA GLU A 705 20.08 4.23 -40.09
C GLU A 705 21.19 4.85 -39.25
N LEU A 706 20.92 5.20 -37.99
CA LEU A 706 21.92 5.70 -37.05
C LEU A 706 23.02 4.66 -36.80
N ALA A 707 22.66 3.42 -36.49
CA ALA A 707 23.64 2.34 -36.30
C ALA A 707 24.44 2.06 -37.57
N THR A 708 23.80 2.10 -38.75
CA THR A 708 24.49 1.94 -40.04
C THR A 708 25.50 3.06 -40.29
N THR A 709 25.10 4.30 -40.00
CA THR A 709 25.96 5.49 -40.08
C THR A 709 27.17 5.37 -39.16
N LEU A 710 26.97 4.92 -37.93
CA LEU A 710 28.06 4.72 -36.96
C LEU A 710 29.04 3.62 -37.36
N VAL A 711 28.56 2.52 -37.97
CA VAL A 711 29.44 1.50 -38.54
C VAL A 711 30.33 2.09 -39.64
N GLU A 712 29.77 2.95 -40.50
CA GLU A 712 30.54 3.60 -41.56
C GLU A 712 31.53 4.64 -41.00
N LEU A 713 31.10 5.47 -40.03
CA LEU A 713 31.98 6.40 -39.34
C LEU A 713 33.12 5.66 -38.62
N GLN A 714 32.87 4.50 -38.00
CA GLN A 714 33.90 3.71 -37.33
C GLN A 714 34.93 3.18 -38.34
N LYS A 715 34.48 2.79 -39.54
CA LYS A 715 35.38 2.42 -40.63
C LYS A 715 36.23 3.60 -41.08
N LEU A 716 35.63 4.77 -41.30
CA LEU A 716 36.35 5.99 -41.70
C LEU A 716 37.32 6.48 -40.62
N GLY A 717 36.92 6.41 -39.35
CA GLY A 717 37.73 6.79 -38.20
C GLY A 717 38.90 5.85 -37.91
N SER A 718 38.92 4.66 -38.50
CA SER A 718 40.06 3.73 -38.43
C SER A 718 41.21 4.10 -39.38
N ALA A 719 40.95 4.99 -40.35
CA ALA A 719 41.99 5.55 -41.21
C ALA A 719 42.80 6.64 -40.48
N ASN A 720 43.69 7.29 -41.22
CA ASN A 720 44.51 8.40 -40.72
C ASN A 720 44.09 9.74 -41.34
N GLY A 721 44.32 10.82 -40.61
CA GLY A 721 44.21 12.19 -41.11
C GLY A 721 42.91 12.89 -40.71
N GLN A 722 42.69 14.09 -41.23
CA GLN A 722 41.64 15.00 -40.76
C GLN A 722 40.24 14.41 -40.86
N LYS A 723 39.91 13.70 -41.94
CA LYS A 723 38.59 13.05 -42.09
C LYS A 723 38.36 11.94 -41.06
N ALA A 724 39.41 11.18 -40.70
CA ALA A 724 39.33 10.18 -39.65
C ALA A 724 39.23 10.83 -38.26
N ALA A 725 39.89 11.96 -38.03
CA ALA A 725 39.72 12.76 -36.81
C ALA A 725 38.26 13.24 -36.66
N ASN A 726 37.69 13.83 -37.70
CA ASN A 726 36.31 14.29 -37.76
C ASN A 726 35.32 13.14 -37.49
N ALA A 727 35.51 11.97 -38.12
CA ALA A 727 34.66 10.81 -37.92
C ALA A 727 34.68 10.31 -36.46
N ASN A 728 35.87 10.21 -35.85
CA ASN A 728 36.00 9.81 -34.45
C ASN A 728 35.37 10.85 -33.50
N GLN A 729 35.48 12.14 -33.79
CA GLN A 729 34.84 13.18 -32.97
C GLN A 729 33.31 13.07 -33.01
N LEU A 730 32.71 12.83 -34.19
CA LEU A 730 31.26 12.61 -34.31
C LEU A 730 30.79 11.38 -33.51
N ILE A 731 31.55 10.27 -33.54
CA ILE A 731 31.21 9.08 -32.73
C ILE A 731 31.29 9.39 -31.24
N GLY A 732 32.34 10.10 -30.80
CA GLY A 732 32.49 10.54 -29.42
C GLY A 732 31.31 11.41 -28.97
N ASN A 733 30.89 12.36 -29.81
CA ASN A 733 29.72 13.21 -29.59
C ASN A 733 28.44 12.41 -29.43
N MET A 734 28.16 11.46 -30.33
CA MET A 734 26.97 10.61 -30.23
C MET A 734 26.93 9.82 -28.92
N LEU A 735 28.06 9.22 -28.52
CA LEU A 735 28.15 8.47 -27.25
C LEU A 735 27.98 9.37 -26.02
N TYR A 736 28.56 10.57 -26.02
CA TYR A 736 28.39 11.52 -24.92
C TYR A 736 26.97 12.08 -24.86
N ASN A 737 26.43 12.52 -26.00
CA ASN A 737 25.12 13.17 -26.09
C ASN A 737 23.96 12.23 -25.76
N THR A 738 24.18 10.91 -25.83
CA THR A 738 23.20 9.89 -25.44
C THR A 738 23.44 9.29 -24.06
N SER A 739 24.43 9.82 -23.32
CA SER A 739 24.61 9.49 -21.90
C SER A 739 23.64 10.25 -20.99
N ILE A 740 23.57 9.86 -19.72
CA ILE A 740 22.81 10.54 -18.67
C ILE A 740 23.05 12.07 -18.58
N LEU A 741 24.24 12.54 -18.99
CA LEU A 741 24.61 13.97 -19.03
C LEU A 741 24.33 14.66 -20.38
N GLY A 742 24.00 13.89 -21.41
CA GLY A 742 23.83 14.37 -22.77
C GLY A 742 22.40 14.83 -23.06
N TYR A 743 22.24 15.74 -24.02
CA TYR A 743 20.92 16.27 -24.40
C TYR A 743 19.98 15.17 -24.96
N PHE A 744 20.53 14.19 -25.69
CA PHE A 744 19.81 13.07 -26.30
C PHE A 744 19.77 11.81 -25.40
N ARG A 745 19.80 11.99 -24.08
CA ARG A 745 19.83 10.92 -23.05
C ARG A 745 18.70 9.88 -23.14
N GLN A 746 17.59 10.21 -23.79
CA GLN A 746 16.42 9.34 -23.94
C GLN A 746 16.61 8.22 -24.98
N LEU A 747 17.55 8.39 -25.93
CA LEU A 747 17.56 7.59 -27.17
C LEU A 747 17.75 6.08 -26.95
N PHE A 748 18.46 5.67 -25.91
CA PHE A 748 18.80 4.26 -25.66
C PHE A 748 18.35 3.74 -24.30
N VAL A 749 17.33 4.37 -23.72
CA VAL A 749 16.75 4.01 -22.41
C VAL A 749 15.24 3.80 -22.47
N MET A 750 14.72 3.54 -23.67
CA MET A 750 13.29 3.36 -23.96
C MET A 750 12.41 4.48 -23.38
N ASP A 751 12.79 5.73 -23.67
CA ASP A 751 12.05 6.92 -23.26
C ASP A 751 11.74 7.77 -24.49
N SER A 752 10.63 8.50 -24.47
CA SER A 752 10.17 9.31 -25.60
C SER A 752 10.71 10.74 -25.57
N ASN A 753 11.20 11.21 -24.42
CA ASN A 753 11.76 12.54 -24.25
C ASN A 753 12.88 12.57 -23.20
N ASN A 754 13.62 13.67 -23.14
CA ASN A 754 14.71 13.90 -22.18
C ASN A 754 14.25 14.63 -20.90
N ALA A 755 12.94 14.73 -20.63
CA ALA A 755 12.38 15.52 -19.54
C ALA A 755 12.40 14.78 -18.18
N GLY A 756 13.60 14.49 -17.66
CA GLY A 756 13.86 14.43 -16.22
C GLY A 756 13.14 13.36 -15.38
N TRP A 757 12.92 12.16 -15.93
CA TRP A 757 12.44 11.00 -15.16
C TRP A 757 13.56 10.36 -14.31
N SER A 758 13.19 9.50 -13.35
CA SER A 758 14.12 8.74 -12.47
C SER A 758 15.13 7.85 -13.20
N LYS A 759 14.98 7.68 -14.51
CA LYS A 759 15.93 7.00 -15.41
C LYS A 759 17.29 7.70 -15.49
N TYR A 760 17.36 8.98 -15.15
CA TYR A 760 18.55 9.82 -15.28
C TYR A 760 19.27 10.08 -13.94
N ASP A 761 19.05 9.21 -12.95
CA ASP A 761 19.69 9.30 -11.63
C ASP A 761 20.97 8.45 -11.56
N PHE A 762 22.02 8.97 -10.90
CA PHE A 762 23.26 8.20 -10.69
C PHE A 762 23.16 7.16 -9.56
N TRP A 763 22.21 7.29 -8.62
CA TRP A 763 22.18 6.53 -7.35
C TRP A 763 21.46 5.18 -7.35
N LYS A 764 20.58 4.89 -8.31
CA LYS A 764 19.85 3.61 -8.39
C LYS A 764 20.35 2.80 -9.57
N THR A 765 21.36 1.95 -9.38
CA THR A 765 21.98 1.22 -10.50
C THR A 765 21.82 -0.30 -10.43
N ASP A 766 21.53 -0.83 -9.25
CA ASP A 766 21.35 -2.25 -9.02
C ASP A 766 19.88 -2.64 -9.02
N THR A 767 19.60 -3.89 -9.40
CA THR A 767 18.23 -4.41 -9.39
C THR A 767 17.72 -4.47 -7.94
N PRO A 768 16.61 -3.79 -7.61
CA PRO A 768 16.12 -3.75 -6.24
C PRO A 768 15.35 -5.01 -5.85
N TYR A 769 15.14 -5.97 -6.77
CA TYR A 769 14.22 -7.09 -6.57
C TYR A 769 14.88 -8.28 -5.86
N LYS A 770 14.40 -8.56 -4.64
CA LYS A 770 14.86 -9.68 -3.80
C LYS A 770 13.92 -10.89 -3.80
N TYR A 771 12.60 -10.66 -3.91
CA TYR A 771 11.58 -11.71 -3.73
C TYR A 771 10.82 -12.03 -5.04
N TYR A 772 10.55 -11.01 -5.86
CA TYR A 772 9.84 -11.07 -7.13
C TYR A 772 9.94 -9.69 -7.82
N TYR A 773 9.34 -9.51 -9.01
CA TYR A 773 9.37 -8.26 -9.78
C TYR A 773 8.17 -7.33 -9.58
N LYS A 774 7.39 -7.45 -8.50
CA LYS A 774 6.20 -6.61 -8.27
C LYS A 774 6.56 -5.11 -8.25
N ASN A 775 5.66 -4.27 -8.75
CA ASN A 775 5.82 -2.81 -8.84
C ASN A 775 7.00 -2.38 -9.74
N TYR A 776 7.23 -3.10 -10.84
CA TYR A 776 8.43 -2.89 -11.65
C TYR A 776 8.57 -1.46 -12.21
N SER A 777 7.44 -0.85 -12.55
CA SER A 777 7.34 0.50 -13.14
C SER A 777 7.62 1.64 -12.15
N TYR A 778 7.55 1.39 -10.84
CA TYR A 778 7.76 2.42 -9.81
C TYR A 778 9.23 2.72 -9.51
N THR A 779 10.16 1.87 -9.97
CA THR A 779 11.59 2.05 -9.74
C THR A 779 12.38 1.99 -11.05
N SER A 780 13.17 3.03 -11.32
CA SER A 780 14.16 3.00 -12.39
C SER A 780 15.54 2.61 -11.84
N TYR A 781 16.25 1.70 -12.54
CA TYR A 781 17.60 1.27 -12.14
C TYR A 781 18.55 1.04 -13.32
N ILE A 782 18.69 2.03 -14.19
CA ILE A 782 19.50 1.91 -15.41
C ILE A 782 21.00 1.91 -15.06
N LYS A 783 21.73 0.91 -15.57
CA LYS A 783 23.20 0.85 -15.42
C LYS A 783 23.83 2.11 -16.02
N PRO A 784 24.77 2.81 -15.35
CA PRO A 784 25.39 4.03 -15.87
C PRO A 784 26.19 3.81 -17.17
N GLU A 785 26.33 4.85 -18.00
CA GLU A 785 27.13 4.77 -19.23
C GLU A 785 28.63 4.62 -18.96
N ASN A 786 29.33 3.94 -19.87
CA ASN A 786 30.79 3.91 -19.86
C ASN A 786 31.38 5.13 -20.59
N PHE A 787 31.67 6.20 -19.84
CA PHE A 787 32.29 7.42 -20.39
C PHE A 787 33.69 7.20 -21.00
N ASP A 788 34.37 6.09 -20.70
CA ASP A 788 35.64 5.78 -21.37
C ASP A 788 35.45 5.51 -22.87
N LEU A 789 34.25 5.07 -23.30
CA LEU A 789 33.96 4.86 -24.71
C LEU A 789 34.05 6.18 -25.50
N SER A 790 33.36 7.23 -25.06
CA SER A 790 33.42 8.54 -25.73
C SER A 790 34.81 9.15 -25.67
N ILE A 791 35.47 9.09 -24.50
CA ILE A 791 36.85 9.58 -24.30
C ILE A 791 37.82 8.89 -25.28
N ASN A 792 37.69 7.58 -25.50
CA ASN A 792 38.57 6.84 -26.41
C ASN A 792 38.41 7.29 -27.87
N TYR A 793 37.19 7.58 -28.32
CA TYR A 793 36.96 8.14 -29.66
C TYR A 793 37.48 9.57 -29.76
N TYR A 794 37.24 10.42 -28.76
CA TYR A 794 37.81 11.77 -28.72
C TYR A 794 39.33 11.77 -28.73
N LYS A 795 39.97 10.84 -28.02
CA LYS A 795 41.43 10.69 -28.04
C LYS A 795 41.95 10.40 -29.44
N LYS A 796 41.32 9.47 -30.16
CA LYS A 796 41.66 9.19 -31.57
C LYS A 796 41.49 10.44 -32.46
N ALA A 797 40.46 11.24 -32.22
CA ALA A 797 40.27 12.50 -32.94
C ALA A 797 41.39 13.51 -32.62
N LEU A 798 41.72 13.67 -31.33
CA LEU A 798 42.74 14.60 -30.83
C LEU A 798 44.13 14.28 -31.41
N ASP A 799 44.48 12.99 -31.47
CA ASP A 799 45.77 12.50 -31.95
C ASP A 799 45.96 12.73 -33.46
N GLN A 800 44.86 12.80 -34.22
CA GLN A 800 44.89 12.89 -35.69
C GLN A 800 44.66 14.30 -36.24
N THR A 801 43.94 15.17 -35.53
CA THR A 801 43.72 16.55 -36.00
C THR A 801 44.98 17.41 -35.83
N THR A 802 45.15 18.38 -36.73
CA THR A 802 46.19 19.42 -36.61
C THR A 802 45.61 20.79 -36.27
N ASP A 803 44.28 20.94 -36.35
CA ASP A 803 43.58 22.21 -36.07
C ASP A 803 43.56 22.48 -34.56
N LYS A 804 44.19 23.60 -34.17
CA LYS A 804 44.31 24.02 -32.77
C LYS A 804 42.95 24.34 -32.13
N GLU A 805 42.00 24.90 -32.89
CA GLU A 805 40.64 25.19 -32.41
C GLU A 805 39.87 23.89 -32.17
N GLN A 806 39.98 22.93 -33.10
CA GLN A 806 39.36 21.63 -32.95
C GLN A 806 39.94 20.86 -31.76
N LYS A 807 41.26 20.90 -31.54
CA LYS A 807 41.89 20.28 -30.35
C LYS A 807 41.35 20.85 -29.05
N ALA A 808 41.16 22.17 -28.97
CA ALA A 808 40.57 22.81 -27.80
C ALA A 808 39.14 22.29 -27.54
N ARG A 809 38.32 22.20 -28.61
CA ARG A 809 36.95 21.66 -28.53
C ARG A 809 36.91 20.19 -28.10
N ILE A 810 37.77 19.34 -28.68
CA ILE A 810 37.87 17.92 -28.32
C ILE A 810 38.28 17.76 -26.85
N LEU A 811 39.25 18.53 -26.37
CA LEU A 811 39.66 18.47 -24.96
C LEU A 811 38.54 18.87 -24.01
N PHE A 812 37.70 19.86 -24.38
CA PHE A 812 36.52 20.18 -23.59
C PHE A 812 35.51 19.02 -23.58
N GLN A 813 35.24 18.39 -24.73
CA GLN A 813 34.36 17.21 -24.82
C GLN A 813 34.88 16.03 -23.98
N MET A 814 36.19 15.78 -24.00
CA MET A 814 36.84 14.79 -23.13
C MET A 814 36.69 15.15 -21.65
N ALA A 815 36.86 16.42 -21.29
CA ALA A 815 36.70 16.91 -19.93
C ALA A 815 35.27 16.75 -19.42
N SER A 816 34.27 17.00 -20.26
CA SER A 816 32.85 16.78 -19.93
C SER A 816 32.55 15.30 -19.67
N ALA A 817 33.05 14.40 -20.51
CA ALA A 817 32.95 12.96 -20.27
C ALA A 817 33.68 12.52 -18.98
N GLU A 818 34.85 13.11 -18.69
CA GLU A 818 35.60 12.87 -17.45
C GLU A 818 34.81 13.33 -16.20
N GLN A 819 34.00 14.40 -16.29
CA GLN A 819 33.08 14.77 -15.19
C GLN A 819 32.01 13.70 -14.95
N GLY A 820 31.50 13.05 -16.00
CA GLY A 820 30.58 11.92 -15.85
C GLY A 820 31.16 10.78 -15.02
N LYS A 821 32.45 10.47 -15.22
CA LYS A 821 33.17 9.49 -14.39
C LYS A 821 33.29 9.93 -12.93
N TYR A 822 33.43 11.23 -12.67
CA TYR A 822 33.42 11.77 -11.31
C TYR A 822 32.06 11.58 -10.64
N TYR A 823 30.95 11.93 -11.30
CA TYR A 823 29.61 11.79 -10.70
C TYR A 823 29.27 10.32 -10.39
N GLN A 824 29.68 9.39 -11.27
CA GLN A 824 29.56 7.95 -10.99
C GLN A 824 30.39 7.49 -9.78
N TRP A 825 31.57 8.08 -9.57
CA TRP A 825 32.40 7.79 -8.40
C TRP A 825 31.85 8.43 -7.14
N GLU A 826 31.47 9.71 -7.19
CA GLU A 826 30.92 10.51 -6.09
C GLU A 826 29.68 9.85 -5.52
N ASN A 827 28.79 9.37 -6.37
CA ASN A 827 27.58 8.68 -5.97
C ASN A 827 27.82 7.37 -5.19
N LYS A 828 28.99 6.73 -5.36
CA LYS A 828 29.36 5.53 -4.59
C LYS A 828 29.97 5.85 -3.22
N GLN A 829 30.06 7.13 -2.86
CA GLN A 829 30.60 7.56 -1.59
C GLN A 829 29.46 7.82 -0.60
N ASP A 830 29.51 7.19 0.57
CA ASP A 830 28.60 7.49 1.68
C ASP A 830 29.37 8.17 2.82
N SER A 831 28.80 9.25 3.34
CA SER A 831 29.33 9.93 4.52
C SER A 831 29.06 9.14 5.81
N ASN A 832 28.02 8.28 5.83
CA ASN A 832 27.49 7.58 7.00
C ASN A 832 27.21 8.51 8.20
N LEU A 833 26.95 9.80 7.94
CA LEU A 833 26.74 10.80 8.98
C LEU A 833 25.28 10.84 9.40
N LYS A 834 25.03 10.65 10.70
CA LYS A 834 23.72 10.92 11.28
C LYS A 834 23.58 12.41 11.55
N TRP A 835 22.39 12.96 11.26
CA TRP A 835 22.12 14.39 11.42
C TRP A 835 22.20 14.88 12.87
N ASP A 836 22.04 13.97 13.85
CA ASP A 836 22.16 14.25 15.28
C ASP A 836 23.60 14.14 15.82
N ASP A 837 24.59 13.89 14.97
CA ASP A 837 26.01 13.88 15.37
C ASP A 837 26.45 15.30 15.82
N PRO A 838 26.94 15.49 17.06
CA PRO A 838 27.38 16.80 17.56
C PRO A 838 28.50 17.47 16.75
N SER A 839 29.19 16.70 15.91
CA SER A 839 30.28 17.14 15.02
C SER A 839 29.91 17.10 13.53
N TYR A 840 28.61 16.96 13.22
CA TYR A 840 28.09 16.83 11.84
C TYR A 840 28.70 17.86 10.89
N GLU A 841 28.67 19.15 11.23
CA GLU A 841 29.15 20.21 10.32
C GLU A 841 30.64 20.07 9.98
N GLN A 842 31.47 19.68 10.96
CA GLN A 842 32.90 19.48 10.73
C GLN A 842 33.18 18.24 9.89
N LYS A 843 32.47 17.14 10.16
CA LYS A 843 32.61 15.88 9.40
C LYS A 843 32.12 16.04 7.96
N GLN A 844 30.98 16.72 7.76
CA GLN A 844 30.46 17.05 6.44
C GLN A 844 31.46 17.90 5.64
N LYS A 845 32.01 18.97 6.23
CA LYS A 845 33.05 19.79 5.59
C LYS A 845 34.29 18.99 5.19
N THR A 846 34.67 18.00 6.01
CA THR A 846 35.81 17.12 5.73
C THR A 846 35.51 16.19 4.55
N PHE A 847 34.30 15.62 4.52
CA PHE A 847 33.83 14.81 3.40
C PHE A 847 33.75 15.62 2.09
N ASP A 848 33.13 16.81 2.12
CA ASP A 848 33.06 17.71 0.97
C ASP A 848 34.45 18.13 0.47
N SER A 849 35.41 18.33 1.38
CA SER A 849 36.79 18.65 1.04
C SER A 849 37.49 17.47 0.35
N MET A 850 37.24 16.24 0.80
CA MET A 850 37.74 15.01 0.19
C MET A 850 37.16 14.81 -1.22
N LEU A 851 35.86 15.03 -1.40
CA LEU A 851 35.21 14.98 -2.72
C LEU A 851 35.82 16.01 -3.67
N ASN A 852 35.90 17.28 -3.25
CA ASN A 852 36.48 18.36 -4.04
C ASN A 852 37.94 18.11 -4.41
N LYS A 853 38.75 17.62 -3.46
CA LYS A 853 40.15 17.24 -3.72
C LYS A 853 40.22 16.12 -4.76
N THR A 854 39.43 15.08 -4.60
CA THR A 854 39.41 13.95 -5.54
C THR A 854 38.96 14.37 -6.94
N LYS A 855 37.94 15.23 -7.04
CA LYS A 855 37.51 15.84 -8.30
C LYS A 855 38.67 16.53 -9.01
N ASN A 856 39.43 17.35 -8.29
CA ASN A 856 40.57 18.10 -8.83
C ASN A 856 41.73 17.21 -9.24
N ASP A 857 42.11 16.28 -8.37
CA ASP A 857 43.32 15.48 -8.55
C ASP A 857 43.15 14.37 -9.61
N LYS A 858 41.94 13.82 -9.75
CA LYS A 858 41.69 12.63 -10.59
C LYS A 858 40.77 12.84 -11.80
N TYR A 859 39.94 13.88 -11.81
CA TYR A 859 38.87 14.04 -12.80
C TYR A 859 38.85 15.43 -13.45
N ARG A 860 40.02 16.09 -13.56
CA ARG A 860 40.18 17.37 -14.29
C ARG A 860 41.35 17.36 -15.27
N THR A 861 41.80 16.18 -15.68
CA THR A 861 42.97 16.00 -16.54
C THR A 861 42.83 16.79 -17.84
N TYR A 862 41.69 16.68 -18.52
CA TYR A 862 41.51 17.30 -19.84
C TYR A 862 41.22 18.79 -19.74
N PHE A 863 40.57 19.24 -18.67
CA PHE A 863 40.44 20.67 -18.39
C PHE A 863 41.80 21.33 -18.13
N ALA A 864 42.72 20.66 -17.42
CA ALA A 864 44.08 21.14 -17.22
C ALA A 864 44.85 21.23 -18.56
N GLN A 865 44.77 20.19 -19.41
CA GLN A 865 45.40 20.21 -20.73
C GLN A 865 44.84 21.31 -21.65
N LEU A 866 43.53 21.53 -21.62
CA LEU A 866 42.85 22.60 -22.35
C LEU A 866 43.37 23.98 -21.91
N LYS A 867 43.43 24.24 -20.60
CA LYS A 867 43.95 25.49 -20.02
C LYS A 867 45.43 25.70 -20.33
N GLN A 868 46.25 24.66 -20.21
CA GLN A 868 47.70 24.77 -20.36
C GLN A 868 48.12 25.01 -21.82
N ASN A 869 47.49 24.32 -22.77
CA ASN A 869 48.00 24.23 -24.14
C ASN A 869 47.18 25.02 -25.17
N TYR A 870 45.95 25.45 -24.82
CA TYR A 870 45.00 26.02 -25.78
C TYR A 870 44.22 27.24 -25.27
N ALA A 871 44.68 27.91 -24.21
CA ALA A 871 44.01 29.10 -23.66
C ALA A 871 43.91 30.29 -24.64
N ASP A 872 44.75 30.33 -25.67
CA ASP A 872 44.76 31.36 -26.70
C ASP A 872 43.68 31.17 -27.78
N THR A 873 43.12 29.97 -27.90
CA THR A 873 42.09 29.63 -28.89
C THR A 873 40.78 30.36 -28.65
N GLN A 874 40.02 30.63 -29.72
CA GLN A 874 38.70 31.21 -29.61
C GLN A 874 37.73 30.26 -28.92
N SER A 875 37.83 28.95 -29.22
CA SER A 875 37.03 27.91 -28.57
C SER A 875 37.19 27.94 -27.04
N PHE A 876 38.40 28.15 -26.52
CA PHE A 876 38.62 28.30 -25.07
C PHE A 876 37.92 29.54 -24.51
N LYS A 877 38.05 30.70 -25.18
CA LYS A 877 37.46 31.98 -24.74
C LYS A 877 35.93 31.92 -24.74
N ASP A 878 35.35 31.31 -25.78
CA ASP A 878 33.91 31.10 -25.91
C ASP A 878 33.40 30.25 -24.74
N LEU A 879 34.04 29.10 -24.47
CA LEU A 879 33.70 28.21 -23.35
C LEU A 879 33.83 28.92 -22.00
N GLN A 880 34.87 29.75 -21.81
CA GLN A 880 35.04 30.53 -20.58
C GLN A 880 33.93 31.58 -20.39
N SER A 881 33.34 32.06 -21.48
CA SER A 881 32.22 33.01 -21.42
C SER A 881 30.88 32.32 -21.17
N SER A 882 30.64 31.14 -21.75
CA SER A 882 29.34 30.48 -21.75
C SER A 882 29.16 29.42 -20.65
N CYS A 883 30.25 28.88 -20.09
CA CYS A 883 30.20 27.85 -19.05
C CYS A 883 30.74 28.38 -17.72
N LEU A 884 29.84 28.67 -16.77
CA LEU A 884 30.20 29.18 -15.44
C LEU A 884 31.15 28.26 -14.67
N TYR A 885 30.94 26.94 -14.76
CA TYR A 885 31.81 25.96 -14.13
C TYR A 885 33.23 26.00 -14.69
N PHE A 886 33.36 26.03 -16.02
CA PHE A 886 34.65 26.12 -16.68
C PHE A 886 35.35 27.47 -16.43
N LYS A 887 34.58 28.57 -16.41
CA LYS A 887 35.07 29.89 -16.00
C LYS A 887 35.63 29.88 -14.58
N TYR A 888 34.89 29.30 -13.63
CA TYR A 888 35.33 29.17 -12.24
C TYR A 888 36.62 28.36 -12.13
N TYR A 889 36.73 27.26 -12.86
CA TYR A 889 37.93 26.42 -12.88
C TYR A 889 39.15 27.14 -13.50
N THR A 890 38.95 27.95 -14.53
CA THR A 890 40.06 28.58 -15.26
C THR A 890 40.54 29.90 -14.65
N THR A 891 39.71 30.56 -13.84
CA THR A 891 40.03 31.85 -13.20
C THR A 891 40.68 31.72 -11.82
N LYS A 892 40.58 30.55 -11.20
CA LYS A 892 41.41 30.13 -10.06
C LYS A 892 42.65 29.39 -10.56
#